data_AF-A0A943HME3-F1
#
_entry.id   AF-A0A943HME3-F1
#
_cell.length_a   1.000
_cell.length_b   1.000
_cell.length_c   1.000
_cell.angle_alpha   90.00
_cell.angle_beta   90.00
_cell.angle_gamma   90.00
#
_symmetry.space_group_name_H-M   'P 1'
#
loop_
_entity.id
_entity.type
_entity.pdbx_description
1 polymer ?
#
loop_
_entity_poly.entity_id
_entity_poly.type
_entity_poly.pdbx_seq_one_letter_code
_entity_poly.pdbx_strand_id
1 'polypeptide(L)'
;MKARKKILVAGIIATLLLSTMGIGVYAGTMGENETVNLEKPADESMRQDGQYIYVSQDGGGDGQSAQSPAKLSSELIKSLNTKTNIVITSDIELTQNIIIEKGQDVTLLNDGNARTINIKNEGANNNHGAFQINKGAKLTIATSQSDRDDLLIIDGSAAACASSMAVENCDYGDLITCRGTLTLSGGTLQNSHCTQPGGGAVVVSGNDAEFDMTGGTIRDNTFNNQYGGTVRIAFGAKFEMNGGAICENETKLPSGGAINNAAVYVEAAGNSSFYMKGGQITGNYGDSGGVFIGEPAPSDFSSVATMEMNGGSISGNTADKYGGGIMVCGQARVTVNKGEISGNTAIIGGGVAVYDLYTDRGMGQDYDQWKNFFPAEFTMNYGVVSGNKAVYRASEGDGGCGGGIYVASDNVVLKAGVIENNQAERQGGGIYVGSVPYTLHMYDAVITENTAELLGGGLWFCPTGDATNTVTNGGAIYGNKAGENGAGDDFVSVPREGKGHYVTLADRMLGGGEVKWYKDGGVLDGAASGTNVLGLPDGSARYDKDKPGERIQHINMKEEGFALKAEVTEAGIKLAQSQAKLTVTGNSSARGGGIGSNGGIVIGTPDEWTLNIKKIWDIEDEKDGEPVNIYLKIGEHLLDHVTLNENNGWQASFTQLPNPESLKNVSITVVEENGQQYQASYSDMQIDKDNKTMFITVTNKSPLKLGNLKVTKTVTGDLSDSQDRFHIQIKLSDDSIEGTFGDMVFEKGVALIELSHGESAIAEGLPAGIEYTVTEIDTQGYKVTYKNTEGVIVEDETALAEVINDKTSVKKDDEDKTPGEPEDTAPKTGDSGNLNLYIAIMAATGAGAAMFHRKERKTQMR
;
A
#
# COMPACT_ATOMS: atom_id res chain seq x y z
N MET A 1 52.12 25.91 1.95
CA MET A 1 52.56 25.61 0.56
C MET A 1 52.15 24.17 0.26
N LYS A 2 50.96 23.97 -0.31
CA LYS A 2 50.69 23.69 -1.75
C LYS A 2 51.28 22.32 -2.19
N ALA A 3 50.55 21.35 -2.74
CA ALA A 3 49.12 21.19 -2.99
C ALA A 3 48.83 19.74 -3.49
N ARG A 4 47.73 19.15 -2.99
CA ARG A 4 46.62 18.47 -3.71
C ARG A 4 46.93 17.55 -4.92
N LYS A 5 46.51 16.27 -4.84
CA LYS A 5 45.24 15.78 -5.45
C LYS A 5 44.97 14.28 -5.22
N LYS A 6 43.69 14.02 -4.88
CA LYS A 6 42.84 12.82 -5.01
C LYS A 6 42.82 11.79 -3.86
N ILE A 7 41.59 11.44 -3.52
CA ILE A 7 41.02 10.97 -2.26
C ILE A 7 40.21 9.68 -2.55
N LEU A 8 40.35 8.71 -1.64
CA LEU A 8 39.36 7.81 -1.03
C LEU A 8 38.14 7.33 -1.85
N VAL A 9 38.03 6.01 -2.05
CA VAL A 9 36.76 5.27 -2.30
C VAL A 9 36.87 3.90 -1.60
N ALA A 10 36.09 3.69 -0.52
CA ALA A 10 35.48 2.42 -0.09
C ALA A 10 34.90 2.60 1.33
N GLY A 11 33.61 2.87 1.42
CA GLY A 11 32.86 2.96 2.67
C GLY A 11 31.64 3.86 2.52
N ILE A 12 30.45 3.27 2.70
CA ILE A 12 29.10 3.88 2.74
C ILE A 12 28.41 4.05 1.38
N ILE A 13 27.53 3.10 1.01
CA ILE A 13 26.27 3.35 0.27
C ILE A 13 25.24 2.27 0.68
N ALA A 14 24.18 2.69 1.37
CA ALA A 14 22.89 2.00 1.45
C ALA A 14 21.80 3.05 1.76
N THR A 15 21.47 3.89 0.77
CA THR A 15 20.21 4.66 0.72
C THR A 15 19.96 5.06 -0.74
N LEU A 16 18.69 5.01 -1.17
CA LEU A 16 18.10 5.24 -2.50
C LEU A 16 18.08 4.08 -3.49
N LEU A 17 16.90 3.48 -3.62
CA LEU A 17 16.20 3.28 -4.89
C LEU A 17 14.75 2.88 -4.61
N LEU A 18 13.79 3.76 -4.91
CA LEU A 18 12.50 3.45 -5.56
C LEU A 18 11.57 4.68 -5.52
N SER A 19 11.54 5.44 -6.61
CA SER A 19 10.31 6.12 -7.04
C SER A 19 10.38 6.44 -8.54
N THR A 20 9.87 5.51 -9.35
CA THR A 20 9.40 5.81 -10.71
C THR A 20 8.11 5.06 -10.95
N MET A 21 7.00 5.80 -10.93
CA MET A 21 5.68 5.63 -11.58
C MET A 21 4.78 6.62 -10.82
N GLY A 22 4.28 7.73 -11.37
CA GLY A 22 3.72 7.93 -12.70
C GLY A 22 2.25 8.29 -12.52
N ILE A 23 1.95 9.52 -12.07
CA ILE A 23 0.58 10.08 -12.10
C ILE A 23 0.68 11.52 -12.61
N GLY A 24 -0.04 11.79 -13.69
CA GLY A 24 -0.05 13.06 -14.41
C GLY A 24 -0.63 14.20 -13.59
N VAL A 25 0.03 15.36 -13.70
CA VAL A 25 -0.47 16.64 -13.20
C VAL A 25 -0.91 17.47 -14.40
N TYR A 26 -2.17 17.89 -14.37
CA TYR A 26 -2.77 18.85 -15.29
C TYR A 26 -2.11 20.21 -15.05
N ALA A 27 -1.45 20.76 -16.07
CA ALA A 27 -0.81 22.06 -16.04
C ALA A 27 -1.83 23.19 -16.22
N GLY A 28 -1.81 24.16 -15.31
CA GLY A 28 -2.41 25.49 -15.45
C GLY A 28 -1.36 26.53 -15.09
N THR A 29 -0.97 27.32 -16.07
CA THR A 29 0.19 28.22 -16.14
C THR A 29 0.13 29.43 -15.20
N MET A 30 1.26 29.78 -14.56
CA MET A 30 1.60 31.17 -14.21
C MET A 30 3.00 31.50 -14.74
N GLY A 31 3.07 32.61 -15.47
CA GLY A 31 4.26 33.10 -16.18
C GLY A 31 5.24 33.86 -15.29
N GLU A 32 6.48 33.90 -15.78
CA GLU A 32 7.67 34.49 -15.18
C GLU A 32 7.72 36.04 -15.24
N ASN A 33 8.45 36.58 -14.26
CA ASN A 33 9.41 37.70 -14.30
C ASN A 33 8.95 39.11 -14.71
N GLU A 34 8.98 40.02 -13.73
CA GLU A 34 9.74 41.27 -13.86
C GLU A 34 10.52 41.58 -12.57
N THR A 35 11.84 41.75 -12.72
CA THR A 35 12.79 42.23 -11.71
C THR A 35 12.62 43.73 -11.48
N VAL A 36 12.50 44.17 -10.23
CA VAL A 36 12.71 45.58 -9.83
C VAL A 36 13.71 45.67 -8.68
N ASN A 37 14.66 46.60 -8.87
CA ASN A 37 15.79 46.94 -8.01
C ASN A 37 15.47 47.06 -6.50
N LEU A 38 16.37 46.49 -5.70
CA LEU A 38 16.46 46.67 -4.25
C LEU A 38 17.10 48.02 -3.92
N GLU A 39 16.28 49.03 -3.63
CA GLU A 39 16.65 50.05 -2.65
C GLU A 39 15.80 49.85 -1.38
N LYS A 40 16.49 49.76 -0.25
CA LYS A 40 15.94 49.56 1.10
C LYS A 40 15.04 50.74 1.51
N PRO A 41 13.89 50.46 2.11
CA PRO A 41 13.59 50.95 3.46
C PRO A 41 13.20 49.75 4.34
N ALA A 42 13.85 49.49 5.48
CA ALA A 42 13.44 50.03 6.77
C ALA A 42 11.92 50.01 6.96
N ASP A 43 11.46 48.93 7.60
CA ASP A 43 10.38 48.93 8.60
C ASP A 43 9.08 49.64 8.19
N GLU A 44 8.11 48.89 7.66
CA GLU A 44 6.67 49.07 7.91
C GLU A 44 5.83 48.14 7.01
N SER A 45 5.08 47.22 7.62
CA SER A 45 3.62 47.16 7.43
C SER A 45 2.94 46.30 8.49
N MET A 46 3.02 46.72 9.76
CA MET A 46 1.84 46.68 10.64
C MET A 46 0.94 47.84 10.24
N ARG A 47 0.00 47.62 9.32
CA ARG A 47 -1.11 48.53 8.94
C ARG A 47 -2.18 47.67 8.23
N GLN A 48 -3.48 47.73 8.48
CA GLN A 48 -4.29 48.54 9.37
C GLN A 48 -5.73 47.94 9.33
N ASP A 49 -6.24 47.41 10.43
CA ASP A 49 -7.68 47.43 10.80
C ASP A 49 -7.83 46.92 12.26
N GLY A 50 -8.64 47.61 13.07
CA GLY A 50 -8.53 47.74 14.54
C GLY A 50 -8.51 46.45 15.38
N GLN A 51 -7.98 46.42 16.61
CA GLN A 51 -7.55 47.44 17.56
C GLN A 51 -6.32 46.85 18.30
N TYR A 52 -5.11 47.41 18.10
CA TYR A 52 -3.91 46.96 18.81
C TYR A 52 -3.76 47.72 20.13
N ILE A 53 -3.61 47.01 21.24
CA ILE A 53 -3.39 47.56 22.57
C ILE A 53 -2.04 47.09 23.08
N TYR A 54 -1.16 48.03 23.33
CA TYR A 54 0.17 47.74 23.84
C TYR A 54 0.10 47.63 25.36
N VAL A 55 0.74 46.60 25.93
CA VAL A 55 0.79 46.39 27.37
C VAL A 55 2.20 46.21 27.88
N SER A 56 2.45 46.67 29.11
CA SER A 56 3.72 46.57 29.83
C SER A 56 3.48 46.28 31.31
N GLN A 57 4.53 45.94 32.05
CA GLN A 57 4.45 45.62 33.48
C GLN A 57 3.87 46.78 34.30
N ASP A 58 4.43 47.97 34.11
CA ASP A 58 4.15 49.13 34.97
C ASP A 58 2.85 49.84 34.56
N GLY A 59 2.52 49.83 33.27
CA GLY A 59 1.36 50.53 32.71
C GLY A 59 1.43 52.06 32.86
N GLY A 60 0.64 52.77 32.05
CA GLY A 60 0.56 54.23 32.12
C GLY A 60 -0.48 54.88 31.19
N GLY A 61 -1.11 54.10 30.30
CA GLY A 61 -2.19 54.55 29.41
C GLY A 61 -3.59 54.12 29.84
N ASP A 62 -4.61 54.71 29.20
CA ASP A 62 -6.04 54.43 29.40
C ASP A 62 -6.56 53.16 28.71
N GLY A 63 -5.67 52.40 28.05
CA GLY A 63 -6.03 51.18 27.31
C GLY A 63 -6.75 51.44 25.98
N GLN A 64 -6.97 52.69 25.60
CA GLN A 64 -7.67 53.06 24.35
C GLN A 64 -6.76 53.75 23.33
N SER A 65 -5.62 54.32 23.75
CA SER A 65 -4.63 54.93 22.85
C SER A 65 -3.49 53.95 22.46
N ALA A 66 -3.17 53.89 21.15
CA ALA A 66 -2.13 53.01 20.61
C ALA A 66 -0.68 53.41 21.00
N GLN A 67 -0.48 54.50 21.75
CA GLN A 67 0.85 55.06 22.04
C GLN A 67 1.25 55.08 23.52
N SER A 68 0.41 54.58 24.43
CA SER A 68 0.75 54.50 25.86
C SER A 68 0.37 53.13 26.42
N PRO A 69 1.33 52.32 26.89
CA PRO A 69 1.05 50.95 27.26
C PRO A 69 0.15 50.87 28.50
N ALA A 70 -0.87 50.03 28.45
CA ALA A 70 -1.72 49.70 29.60
C ALA A 70 -1.10 48.56 30.41
N LYS A 71 -1.61 48.32 31.62
CA LYS A 71 -1.28 47.11 32.38
C LYS A 71 -2.19 45.97 31.93
N LEU A 72 -1.63 44.79 31.66
CA LEU A 72 -2.44 43.61 31.34
C LEU A 72 -3.25 43.19 32.57
N SER A 73 -4.58 43.24 32.47
CA SER A 73 -5.48 42.85 33.56
C SER A 73 -6.85 42.39 33.04
N SER A 74 -7.61 41.69 33.88
CA SER A 74 -8.99 41.31 33.59
C SER A 74 -9.90 42.53 33.39
N GLU A 75 -9.66 43.63 34.10
CA GLU A 75 -10.40 44.89 33.92
C GLU A 75 -10.11 45.54 32.57
N LEU A 76 -8.84 45.52 32.14
CA LEU A 76 -8.47 45.95 30.79
C LEU A 76 -9.24 45.10 29.78
N ILE A 77 -9.16 43.77 29.85
CA ILE A 77 -9.86 42.88 28.93
C ILE A 77 -11.36 43.17 28.92
N LYS A 78 -12.02 43.27 30.08
CA LYS A 78 -13.46 43.58 30.19
C LYS A 78 -13.86 44.92 29.56
N SER A 79 -12.95 45.89 29.48
CA SER A 79 -13.21 47.16 28.79
C SER A 79 -13.22 47.03 27.26
N LEU A 80 -12.74 45.89 26.73
CA LEU A 80 -12.62 45.60 25.31
C LEU A 80 -13.83 44.79 24.85
N ASN A 81 -14.65 45.42 24.01
CA ASN A 81 -15.97 44.91 23.62
C ASN A 81 -15.96 44.19 22.25
N THR A 82 -14.80 44.02 21.60
CA THR A 82 -14.63 43.43 20.26
C THR A 82 -13.34 42.61 20.16
N LYS A 83 -13.12 41.95 19.00
CA LYS A 83 -11.84 41.34 18.65
C LYS A 83 -10.69 42.32 18.85
N THR A 84 -9.70 41.95 19.65
CA THR A 84 -8.63 42.84 20.10
C THR A 84 -7.27 42.14 20.05
N ASN A 85 -6.27 42.86 19.56
CA ASN A 85 -4.88 42.40 19.54
C ASN A 85 -4.11 43.08 20.68
N ILE A 86 -3.58 42.32 21.62
CA ILE A 86 -2.77 42.81 22.73
C ILE A 86 -1.30 42.52 22.42
N VAL A 87 -0.49 43.56 22.39
CA VAL A 87 0.95 43.48 22.10
C VAL A 87 1.74 43.65 23.39
N ILE A 88 2.49 42.63 23.77
CA ILE A 88 3.37 42.61 24.93
C ILE A 88 4.66 43.38 24.59
N THR A 89 4.91 44.48 25.31
CA THR A 89 6.05 45.40 25.07
C THR A 89 7.15 45.34 26.12
N SER A 90 6.91 44.65 27.23
CA SER A 90 7.88 44.31 28.26
C SER A 90 7.55 42.94 28.83
N ASP A 91 8.46 42.34 29.58
CA ASP A 91 8.07 41.19 30.40
C ASP A 91 6.96 41.60 31.38
N ILE A 92 6.07 40.66 31.68
CA ILE A 92 4.90 40.86 32.54
C ILE A 92 4.94 39.85 33.67
N GLU A 93 4.61 40.30 34.87
CA GLU A 93 4.40 39.49 36.06
C GLU A 93 2.90 39.53 36.41
N LEU A 94 2.21 38.41 36.20
CA LEU A 94 0.81 38.23 36.57
C LEU A 94 0.71 37.89 38.04
N THR A 95 -0.01 38.72 38.80
CA THR A 95 -0.33 38.50 40.22
C THR A 95 -1.75 37.99 40.46
N GLN A 96 -2.49 37.78 39.37
CA GLN A 96 -3.84 37.22 39.35
C GLN A 96 -4.13 36.59 37.98
N ASN A 97 -5.15 35.74 37.93
CA ASN A 97 -5.63 35.13 36.69
C ASN A 97 -6.26 36.18 35.75
N ILE A 98 -5.97 36.07 34.45
CA ILE A 98 -6.58 36.90 33.41
C ILE A 98 -7.82 36.19 32.86
N ILE A 99 -9.00 36.76 33.14
CA ILE A 99 -10.29 36.18 32.76
C ILE A 99 -10.76 36.81 31.44
N ILE A 100 -11.04 35.95 30.46
CA ILE A 100 -11.60 36.31 29.16
C ILE A 100 -13.07 35.87 29.16
N GLU A 101 -13.95 36.86 29.14
CA GLU A 101 -15.40 36.68 29.30
C GLU A 101 -16.09 36.35 27.98
N LYS A 102 -17.30 35.82 28.09
CA LYS A 102 -18.14 35.48 26.93
C LYS A 102 -18.25 36.64 25.93
N GLY A 103 -18.04 36.34 24.65
CA GLY A 103 -18.13 37.31 23.55
C GLY A 103 -16.83 38.04 23.26
N GLN A 104 -15.78 37.85 24.06
CA GLN A 104 -14.47 38.45 23.84
C GLN A 104 -13.59 37.56 22.96
N ASP A 105 -12.80 38.19 22.10
CA ASP A 105 -11.81 37.55 21.21
C ASP A 105 -10.49 38.31 21.35
N VAL A 106 -9.54 37.71 22.06
CA VAL A 106 -8.26 38.34 22.41
C VAL A 106 -7.12 37.61 21.71
N THR A 107 -6.25 38.34 21.04
CA THR A 107 -5.00 37.81 20.48
C THR A 107 -3.80 38.40 21.20
N LEU A 108 -2.92 37.58 21.76
CA LEU A 108 -1.65 37.99 22.37
C LEU A 108 -0.51 37.88 21.35
N LEU A 109 0.31 38.91 21.28
CA LEU A 109 1.48 39.03 20.40
C LEU A 109 2.65 39.65 21.15
N ASN A 110 3.87 39.32 20.77
CA ASN A 110 5.04 40.10 21.16
C ASN A 110 5.24 41.31 20.21
N ASP A 111 5.99 42.32 20.66
CA ASP A 111 6.30 43.54 19.89
C ASP A 111 7.45 43.38 18.88
N GLY A 112 7.81 42.15 18.50
CA GLY A 112 8.99 41.83 17.68
C GLY A 112 10.21 41.41 18.51
N ASN A 113 10.25 41.71 19.81
CA ASN A 113 11.30 41.24 20.72
C ASN A 113 10.81 40.04 21.54
N ALA A 114 11.74 39.27 22.12
CA ALA A 114 11.37 38.21 23.05
C ALA A 114 10.72 38.80 24.31
N ARG A 115 9.59 38.22 24.72
CA ARG A 115 8.79 38.65 25.89
C ARG A 115 8.38 37.46 26.72
N THR A 116 8.39 37.63 28.03
CA THR A 116 7.92 36.62 28.97
C THR A 116 6.76 37.14 29.80
N ILE A 117 5.69 36.35 29.89
CA ILE A 117 4.60 36.50 30.85
C ILE A 117 4.86 35.48 31.96
N ASN A 118 5.30 35.94 33.11
CA ASN A 118 5.55 35.14 34.30
C ASN A 118 4.31 35.13 35.20
N ILE A 119 4.05 34.00 35.84
CA ILE A 119 3.05 33.88 36.90
C ILE A 119 3.75 34.10 38.25
N LYS A 120 3.19 34.94 39.13
CA LYS A 120 3.73 35.19 40.47
C LYS A 120 2.68 34.95 41.54
N ASN A 121 2.83 33.83 42.24
CA ASN A 121 2.00 33.52 43.40
C ASN A 121 2.58 34.13 44.69
N GLU A 122 1.81 35.00 45.35
CA GLU A 122 2.17 35.64 46.63
C GLU A 122 1.66 34.82 47.84
N GLY A 123 2.11 33.56 47.94
CA GLY A 123 1.84 32.66 49.07
C GLY A 123 0.68 31.67 48.85
N ALA A 124 0.51 30.73 49.80
CA ALA A 124 -0.32 29.53 49.65
C ALA A 124 -1.84 29.74 49.41
N ASN A 125 -2.34 30.97 49.60
CA ASN A 125 -3.77 31.29 49.47
C ASN A 125 -4.11 32.06 48.19
N ASN A 126 -3.12 32.37 47.33
CA ASN A 126 -3.32 33.14 46.10
C ASN A 126 -2.83 32.39 44.86
N ASN A 127 -2.97 31.06 44.84
CA ASN A 127 -2.59 30.26 43.68
C ASN A 127 -3.51 30.56 42.50
N HIS A 128 -2.94 31.01 41.39
CA HIS A 128 -3.68 31.28 40.16
C HIS A 128 -2.90 30.84 38.92
N GLY A 129 -3.63 30.51 37.85
CA GLY A 129 -3.04 30.33 36.52
C GLY A 129 -2.85 31.66 35.78
N ALA A 130 -2.40 31.59 34.52
CA ALA A 130 -2.25 32.79 33.69
C ALA A 130 -3.59 33.24 33.07
N PHE A 131 -4.32 32.32 32.43
CA PHE A 131 -5.53 32.65 31.69
C PHE A 131 -6.70 31.71 31.98
N GLN A 132 -7.90 32.29 32.09
CA GLN A 132 -9.17 31.57 32.09
C GLN A 132 -10.05 32.05 30.94
N ILE A 133 -10.39 31.14 30.04
CA ILE A 133 -11.22 31.39 28.86
C ILE A 133 -12.61 30.86 29.15
N ASN A 134 -13.57 31.75 29.39
CA ASN A 134 -14.95 31.36 29.67
C ASN A 134 -15.68 30.90 28.40
N LYS A 135 -16.79 30.18 28.60
CA LYS A 135 -17.63 29.70 27.50
C LYS A 135 -18.05 30.83 26.55
N GLY A 136 -17.79 30.63 25.26
CA GLY A 136 -18.05 31.62 24.20
C GLY A 136 -17.04 32.76 24.14
N ALA A 137 -15.90 32.65 24.83
CA ALA A 137 -14.75 33.52 24.69
C ALA A 137 -13.65 32.87 23.85
N LYS A 138 -12.74 33.68 23.30
CA LYS A 138 -11.58 33.21 22.51
C LYS A 138 -10.28 33.86 22.96
N LEU A 139 -9.24 33.05 23.07
CA LEU A 139 -7.85 33.48 23.22
C LEU A 139 -7.00 32.90 22.10
N THR A 140 -6.25 33.76 21.41
CA THR A 140 -5.20 33.36 20.48
C THR A 140 -3.85 33.77 21.04
N ILE A 141 -2.90 32.85 21.08
CA ILE A 141 -1.49 33.12 21.39
C ILE A 141 -0.70 32.96 20.10
N ALA A 142 0.05 34.00 19.75
CA ALA A 142 0.79 34.08 18.52
C ALA A 142 2.10 34.85 18.74
N THR A 143 3.03 34.67 17.83
CA THR A 143 4.27 35.44 17.77
C THR A 143 4.26 36.30 16.51
N SER A 144 4.98 37.43 16.58
CA SER A 144 5.21 38.32 15.43
C SER A 144 5.92 37.64 14.26
N GLN A 145 6.58 36.50 14.51
CA GLN A 145 7.20 35.63 13.52
C GLN A 145 6.77 34.18 13.80
N SER A 146 6.03 33.58 12.86
CA SER A 146 5.36 32.29 13.05
C SER A 146 6.31 31.09 13.20
N ASP A 147 7.59 31.24 12.86
CA ASP A 147 8.65 30.23 13.00
C ASP A 147 9.48 30.39 14.29
N ARG A 148 9.10 31.34 15.16
CA ARG A 148 9.85 31.71 16.35
C ARG A 148 8.99 31.66 17.61
N ASP A 149 8.88 30.47 18.19
CA ASP A 149 8.12 30.21 19.41
C ASP A 149 8.75 30.80 20.69
N ASP A 150 10.03 31.19 20.63
CA ASP A 150 10.76 31.81 21.74
C ASP A 150 10.46 33.31 21.92
N LEU A 151 9.72 33.92 20.98
CA LEU A 151 9.41 35.34 21.03
C LEU A 151 8.33 35.72 22.04
N LEU A 152 7.46 34.77 22.41
CA LEU A 152 6.47 34.97 23.46
C LEU A 152 6.41 33.71 24.31
N ILE A 153 6.84 33.84 25.57
CA ILE A 153 6.87 32.74 26.53
C ILE A 153 5.85 33.04 27.63
N ILE A 154 5.00 32.07 27.95
CA ILE A 154 4.21 32.03 29.18
C ILE A 154 4.91 31.04 30.11
N ASP A 155 5.52 31.55 31.16
CA ASP A 155 6.38 30.79 32.07
C ASP A 155 5.67 30.53 33.41
N GLY A 156 5.49 29.24 33.69
CA GLY A 156 4.85 28.71 34.89
C GLY A 156 5.78 28.39 36.05
N SER A 157 7.06 28.77 36.02
CA SER A 157 8.04 28.38 37.05
C SER A 157 7.61 28.74 38.49
N ALA A 158 6.85 29.83 38.63
CA ALA A 158 6.26 30.27 39.90
C ALA A 158 4.73 30.10 39.95
N ALA A 159 4.15 29.43 38.95
CA ALA A 159 2.79 28.93 39.01
C ALA A 159 2.70 27.84 40.09
N ALA A 160 1.59 27.83 40.81
CA ALA A 160 1.23 26.79 41.74
C ALA A 160 -0.15 26.32 41.30
N CYS A 161 -0.45 25.02 41.39
CA CYS A 161 -1.78 24.56 41.02
C CYS A 161 -2.83 25.39 41.73
N ALA A 162 -3.79 25.88 40.97
CA ALA A 162 -4.98 26.50 41.52
C ALA A 162 -5.70 25.44 42.37
N SER A 163 -5.51 25.48 43.69
CA SER A 163 -6.02 24.51 44.66
C SER A 163 -7.49 24.75 45.01
N SER A 164 -8.25 25.33 44.10
CA SER A 164 -9.62 25.76 44.36
C SER A 164 -10.54 24.53 44.35
N MET A 165 -10.72 23.95 45.53
CA MET A 165 -11.69 22.90 45.88
C MET A 165 -13.18 23.30 45.66
N ALA A 166 -13.46 24.30 44.83
CA ALA A 166 -14.76 24.96 44.72
C ALA A 166 -15.46 24.82 43.36
N VAL A 167 -14.92 24.04 42.42
CA VAL A 167 -15.60 23.72 41.16
C VAL A 167 -15.80 22.23 41.08
N GLU A 168 -17.05 21.81 40.86
CA GLU A 168 -17.41 20.44 40.51
C GLU A 168 -16.42 19.95 39.43
N ASN A 169 -15.68 18.87 39.71
CA ASN A 169 -14.83 18.12 38.78
C ASN A 169 -13.34 18.52 38.59
N CYS A 170 -12.76 19.45 39.38
CA CYS A 170 -11.31 19.74 39.35
C CYS A 170 -10.75 20.16 37.96
N ASP A 171 -11.43 21.07 37.26
CA ASP A 171 -11.07 21.52 35.90
C ASP A 171 -10.20 22.79 35.88
N TYR A 172 -8.95 22.69 36.35
CA TYR A 172 -8.03 23.83 36.40
C TYR A 172 -6.72 23.55 35.67
N GLY A 173 -6.37 24.45 34.76
CA GLY A 173 -5.03 24.51 34.17
C GLY A 173 -4.14 25.50 34.89
N ASP A 174 -2.89 25.11 35.14
CA ASP A 174 -1.87 25.90 35.82
C ASP A 174 -1.40 27.09 34.98
N LEU A 175 -1.44 26.96 33.65
CA LEU A 175 -1.25 28.08 32.73
C LEU A 175 -2.60 28.53 32.19
N ILE A 176 -3.36 27.61 31.59
CA ILE A 176 -4.58 27.96 30.87
C ILE A 176 -5.73 27.02 31.23
N THR A 177 -6.82 27.61 31.70
CA THR A 177 -8.13 26.94 31.82
C THR A 177 -9.03 27.37 30.67
N CYS A 178 -9.46 26.44 29.83
CA CYS A 178 -10.26 26.72 28.63
C CYS A 178 -11.65 26.07 28.69
N ARG A 179 -12.70 26.91 28.62
CA ARG A 179 -14.10 26.51 28.42
C ARG A 179 -14.72 27.15 27.16
N GLY A 180 -13.94 27.93 26.43
CA GLY A 180 -14.26 28.55 25.15
C GLY A 180 -13.29 28.07 24.08
N THR A 181 -12.69 28.98 23.31
CA THR A 181 -11.71 28.61 22.27
C THR A 181 -10.31 29.10 22.64
N LEU A 182 -9.34 28.19 22.67
CA LEU A 182 -7.92 28.49 22.72
C LEU A 182 -7.30 28.23 21.35
N THR A 183 -6.52 29.16 20.82
CA THR A 183 -5.69 28.95 19.64
C THR A 183 -4.22 29.20 19.98
N LEU A 184 -3.36 28.20 19.80
CA LEU A 184 -1.90 28.34 19.89
C LEU A 184 -1.32 28.26 18.47
N SER A 185 -0.87 29.40 17.95
CA SER A 185 -0.31 29.53 16.60
C SER A 185 1.19 29.84 16.58
N GLY A 186 1.73 30.23 17.73
CA GLY A 186 3.14 30.48 17.99
C GLY A 186 3.35 30.79 19.46
N GLY A 187 4.58 30.75 19.92
CA GLY A 187 4.92 31.02 21.32
C GLY A 187 5.09 29.74 22.14
N THR A 188 5.57 29.88 23.38
CA THR A 188 5.92 28.75 24.25
C THR A 188 5.14 28.78 25.57
N LEU A 189 4.54 27.66 25.96
CA LEU A 189 3.94 27.41 27.27
C LEU A 189 4.84 26.45 28.05
N GLN A 190 5.44 26.88 29.16
CA GLN A 190 6.47 26.08 29.82
C GLN A 190 6.55 26.18 31.34
N ASN A 191 7.33 25.26 31.93
CA ASN A 191 7.77 25.26 33.32
C ASN A 191 6.64 25.23 34.36
N SER A 192 5.42 24.84 33.99
CA SER A 192 4.35 24.67 34.97
C SER A 192 4.50 23.36 35.73
N HIS A 193 4.08 23.34 36.99
CA HIS A 193 4.16 22.17 37.85
C HIS A 193 2.83 21.95 38.56
N CYS A 194 2.08 20.93 38.13
CA CYS A 194 0.85 20.55 38.80
C CYS A 194 0.83 19.21 39.53
N THR A 195 0.30 19.25 40.76
CA THR A 195 0.11 18.15 41.69
C THR A 195 -1.35 17.90 42.07
N GLN A 196 -2.33 18.52 41.41
CA GLN A 196 -3.76 18.30 41.70
C GLN A 196 -4.37 17.27 40.73
N PRO A 197 -5.28 16.40 41.18
CA PRO A 197 -5.98 15.48 40.28
C PRO A 197 -6.85 16.26 39.29
N GLY A 198 -6.94 15.80 38.04
CA GLY A 198 -7.68 16.50 36.99
C GLY A 198 -6.98 17.74 36.42
N GLY A 199 -5.77 18.07 36.89
CA GLY A 199 -5.04 19.26 36.44
C GLY A 199 -4.24 19.07 35.15
N GLY A 200 -3.53 20.14 34.77
CA GLY A 200 -2.59 20.17 33.65
C GLY A 200 -2.02 21.57 33.42
N ALA A 201 -1.07 21.71 32.49
CA ALA A 201 -0.62 23.04 32.05
C ALA A 201 -1.76 23.75 31.29
N VAL A 202 -2.41 22.99 30.40
CA VAL A 202 -3.58 23.41 29.63
C VAL A 202 -4.72 22.42 29.88
N VAL A 203 -5.85 22.91 30.39
CA VAL A 203 -7.06 22.10 30.58
C VAL A 203 -8.19 22.67 29.73
N VAL A 204 -8.78 21.82 28.89
CA VAL A 204 -9.90 22.16 28.00
C VAL A 204 -11.10 21.32 28.41
N SER A 205 -12.16 21.97 28.88
CA SER A 205 -13.32 21.28 29.50
C SER A 205 -14.65 21.85 29.03
N GLY A 206 -15.54 20.95 28.59
CA GLY A 206 -16.93 21.22 28.21
C GLY A 206 -17.20 21.08 26.71
N ASN A 207 -18.44 20.73 26.35
CA ASN A 207 -18.89 20.46 24.97
C ASN A 207 -18.66 21.59 23.95
N ASP A 208 -18.50 22.84 24.39
CA ASP A 208 -18.25 24.01 23.54
C ASP A 208 -16.80 24.49 23.63
N ALA A 209 -15.93 23.73 24.32
CA ALA A 209 -14.54 24.09 24.53
C ALA A 209 -13.66 23.45 23.43
N GLU A 210 -12.82 24.28 22.83
CA GLU A 210 -11.94 23.89 21.73
C GLU A 210 -10.53 24.40 21.97
N PHE A 211 -9.55 23.56 21.61
CA PHE A 211 -8.16 23.95 21.50
C PHE A 211 -7.68 23.68 20.07
N ASP A 212 -7.18 24.72 19.42
CA ASP A 212 -6.58 24.65 18.09
C ASP A 212 -5.07 24.94 18.18
N MET A 213 -4.24 23.96 17.87
CA MET A 213 -2.79 24.12 17.82
C MET A 213 -2.31 24.04 16.37
N THR A 214 -1.86 25.18 15.85
CA THR A 214 -1.34 25.32 14.47
C THR A 214 0.17 25.57 14.44
N GLY A 215 0.72 25.99 15.58
CA GLY A 215 2.15 26.21 15.84
C GLY A 215 2.37 26.23 17.35
N GLY A 216 3.44 26.88 17.80
CA GLY A 216 3.75 26.97 19.22
C GLY A 216 4.31 25.69 19.82
N THR A 217 4.81 25.84 21.05
CA THR A 217 5.46 24.77 21.80
C THR A 217 4.91 24.68 23.23
N ILE A 218 4.61 23.48 23.69
CA ILE A 218 4.25 23.18 25.09
C ILE A 218 5.32 22.25 25.66
N ARG A 219 6.16 22.76 26.56
CA ARG A 219 7.38 22.05 27.00
C ARG A 219 7.76 22.22 28.45
N ASP A 220 8.57 21.31 28.96
CA ASP A 220 9.14 21.37 30.32
C ASP A 220 8.08 21.52 31.42
N ASN A 221 6.88 21.00 31.19
CA ASN A 221 5.82 21.00 32.20
C ASN A 221 5.84 19.67 32.96
N THR A 222 5.49 19.73 34.24
CA THR A 222 5.38 18.55 35.09
C THR A 222 3.96 18.41 35.62
N PHE A 223 3.37 17.23 35.47
CA PHE A 223 2.11 16.85 36.08
C PHE A 223 2.30 15.56 36.87
N ASN A 224 2.02 15.56 38.17
CA ASN A 224 2.39 14.44 39.03
C ASN A 224 1.20 13.86 39.83
N ASN A 225 0.03 13.71 39.17
CA ASN A 225 -1.17 13.14 39.81
C ASN A 225 -2.13 12.38 38.85
N GLN A 226 -3.28 11.99 39.42
CA GLN A 226 -4.59 11.59 38.92
C GLN A 226 -5.20 12.19 37.65
N TYR A 227 -5.64 11.40 36.65
CA TYR A 227 -6.73 11.80 35.72
C TYR A 227 -6.46 13.10 34.95
N GLY A 228 -5.22 13.32 34.53
CA GLY A 228 -4.78 14.58 33.93
C GLY A 228 -3.65 14.38 32.96
N GLY A 229 -3.05 15.48 32.53
CA GLY A 229 -1.95 15.46 31.59
C GLY A 229 -1.36 16.86 31.44
N THR A 230 -0.29 16.99 30.65
CA THR A 230 0.20 18.34 30.34
C THR A 230 -0.88 19.14 29.59
N VAL A 231 -1.53 18.49 28.64
CA VAL A 231 -2.75 18.94 27.97
C VAL A 231 -3.87 17.95 28.30
N ARG A 232 -4.92 18.39 28.98
CA ARG A 232 -6.11 17.58 29.31
C ARG A 232 -7.32 18.05 28.51
N ILE A 233 -7.99 17.13 27.83
CA ILE A 233 -9.23 17.34 27.08
C ILE A 233 -10.34 16.54 27.74
N ALA A 234 -11.36 17.22 28.26
CA ALA A 234 -12.37 16.61 29.12
C ALA A 234 -13.80 17.10 28.86
N PHE A 235 -14.78 16.34 29.35
CA PHE A 235 -16.21 16.69 29.36
C PHE A 235 -16.75 17.16 28.01
N GLY A 236 -16.42 16.43 26.94
CA GLY A 236 -16.85 16.70 25.57
C GLY A 236 -16.08 17.78 24.82
N ALA A 237 -14.97 18.29 25.40
CA ALA A 237 -14.07 19.21 24.71
C ALA A 237 -13.38 18.59 23.50
N LYS A 238 -12.86 19.46 22.63
CA LYS A 238 -12.17 19.11 21.38
C LYS A 238 -10.76 19.69 21.32
N PHE A 239 -9.83 18.90 20.80
CA PHE A 239 -8.48 19.35 20.46
C PHE A 239 -8.18 19.07 18.98
N GLU A 240 -7.77 20.08 18.22
CA GLU A 240 -7.20 19.93 16.90
C GLU A 240 -5.72 20.34 16.87
N MET A 241 -4.84 19.42 16.47
CA MET A 241 -3.41 19.67 16.28
C MET A 241 -3.07 19.58 14.79
N ASN A 242 -2.81 20.73 14.19
CA ASN A 242 -2.38 20.88 12.80
C ASN A 242 -0.86 21.14 12.67
N GLY A 243 -0.22 21.58 13.75
CA GLY A 243 1.19 21.91 13.82
C GLY A 243 1.66 22.12 15.27
N GLY A 244 2.87 22.64 15.44
CA GLY A 244 3.48 22.87 16.76
C GLY A 244 4.03 21.60 17.42
N ALA A 245 4.52 21.73 18.65
CA ALA A 245 5.14 20.66 19.42
C ALA A 245 4.64 20.58 20.87
N ILE A 246 4.37 19.37 21.36
CA ILE A 246 4.18 19.04 22.78
C ILE A 246 5.36 18.13 23.16
N CYS A 247 6.32 18.66 23.90
CA CYS A 247 7.60 17.97 24.07
C CYS A 247 8.26 18.14 25.43
N GLU A 248 9.06 17.16 25.83
CA GLU A 248 9.88 17.23 27.06
C GLU A 248 9.04 17.51 28.32
N ASN A 249 7.81 16.97 28.37
CA ASN A 249 6.96 17.08 29.55
C ASN A 249 7.03 15.78 30.37
N GLU A 250 6.84 15.91 31.69
CA GLU A 250 6.87 14.80 32.63
C GLU A 250 5.51 14.62 33.31
N THR A 251 4.84 13.48 33.10
CA THR A 251 3.56 13.15 33.76
C THR A 251 3.68 12.06 34.82
N LYS A 252 4.89 11.80 35.31
CA LYS A 252 5.19 10.70 36.23
C LYS A 252 4.71 10.96 37.67
N LEU A 253 4.24 9.91 38.33
CA LEU A 253 3.98 9.93 39.78
C LEU A 253 5.24 9.79 40.64
N PRO A 254 5.30 10.50 41.79
CA PRO A 254 6.36 10.29 42.78
C PRO A 254 6.26 8.95 43.53
N SER A 255 5.04 8.44 43.77
CA SER A 255 4.81 7.26 44.64
C SER A 255 4.71 5.91 43.90
N GLY A 256 4.71 5.92 42.57
CA GLY A 256 4.28 4.77 41.76
C GLY A 256 2.78 4.48 41.90
N GLY A 257 2.17 3.89 40.87
CA GLY A 257 0.74 3.58 40.82
C GLY A 257 0.26 3.31 39.39
N ALA A 258 -1.00 2.92 39.21
CA ALA A 258 -1.63 2.90 37.89
C ALA A 258 -2.32 4.24 37.66
N ILE A 259 -2.02 4.98 36.58
CA ILE A 259 -2.77 6.19 36.25
C ILE A 259 -3.01 6.39 34.75
N ASN A 260 -4.19 6.96 34.52
CA ASN A 260 -4.67 7.65 33.33
C ASN A 260 -4.02 9.04 33.21
N ASN A 261 -2.75 9.10 32.82
CA ASN A 261 -2.08 10.35 32.46
C ASN A 261 -1.07 10.17 31.34
N ALA A 262 -0.82 11.25 30.60
CA ALA A 262 0.18 11.35 29.53
C ALA A 262 0.41 12.83 29.20
N ALA A 263 1.34 13.13 28.29
CA ALA A 263 1.50 14.50 27.78
C ALA A 263 0.18 15.06 27.23
N VAL A 264 -0.55 14.26 26.46
CA VAL A 264 -1.94 14.54 26.07
C VAL A 264 -2.87 13.49 26.68
N TYR A 265 -3.85 13.95 27.44
CA TYR A 265 -4.87 13.10 28.04
C TYR A 265 -6.26 13.46 27.50
N VAL A 266 -6.95 12.47 26.94
CA VAL A 266 -8.31 12.63 26.39
C VAL A 266 -9.27 11.73 27.16
N GLU A 267 -10.17 12.36 27.89
CA GLU A 267 -11.11 11.66 28.78
C GLU A 267 -12.36 11.17 28.05
N ALA A 268 -12.91 10.03 28.47
CA ALA A 268 -14.15 9.50 27.88
C ALA A 268 -15.38 10.39 28.12
N ALA A 269 -15.48 11.02 29.30
CA ALA A 269 -16.65 11.79 29.72
C ALA A 269 -17.05 12.86 28.69
N GLY A 270 -18.34 12.86 28.31
CA GLY A 270 -18.89 13.80 27.35
C GLY A 270 -18.47 13.57 25.88
N ASN A 271 -17.74 12.50 25.58
CA ASN A 271 -17.19 12.18 24.27
C ASN A 271 -16.11 13.16 23.79
N SER A 272 -15.11 13.44 24.63
CA SER A 272 -14.00 14.29 24.22
C SER A 272 -13.24 13.73 23.01
N SER A 273 -12.67 14.63 22.22
CA SER A 273 -12.08 14.28 20.91
C SER A 273 -10.74 14.95 20.68
N PHE A 274 -9.84 14.21 20.02
CA PHE A 274 -8.54 14.70 19.57
C PHE A 274 -8.29 14.38 18.09
N TYR A 275 -8.06 15.41 17.29
CA TYR A 275 -7.75 15.31 15.86
C TYR A 275 -6.31 15.74 15.60
N MET A 276 -5.44 14.78 15.31
CA MET A 276 -4.04 15.05 14.97
C MET A 276 -3.85 15.02 13.46
N LYS A 277 -3.78 16.20 12.84
CA LYS A 277 -3.58 16.38 11.38
C LYS A 277 -2.10 16.68 11.05
N GLY A 278 -1.33 17.15 12.04
CA GLY A 278 0.09 17.47 11.94
C GLY A 278 0.71 17.68 13.31
N GLY A 279 1.91 18.27 13.37
CA GLY A 279 2.63 18.55 14.61
C GLY A 279 3.37 17.35 15.21
N GLN A 280 3.99 17.57 16.38
CA GLN A 280 4.87 16.61 17.04
C GLN A 280 4.50 16.44 18.53
N ILE A 281 4.37 15.20 18.99
CA ILE A 281 4.31 14.84 20.42
C ILE A 281 5.57 14.03 20.72
N THR A 282 6.58 14.65 21.32
CA THR A 282 7.94 14.07 21.34
C THR A 282 8.69 14.20 22.65
N GLY A 283 9.46 13.17 23.02
CA GLY A 283 10.35 13.24 24.20
C GLY A 283 9.61 13.39 25.53
N ASN A 284 8.32 13.05 25.58
CA ASN A 284 7.56 13.11 26.83
C ASN A 284 7.78 11.85 27.66
N TYR A 285 7.67 12.00 28.98
CA TYR A 285 7.91 10.92 29.95
C TYR A 285 6.73 10.81 30.93
N GLY A 286 6.20 9.61 31.15
CA GLY A 286 5.05 9.40 32.04
C GLY A 286 4.74 7.93 32.32
N ASP A 287 3.60 7.63 32.93
CA ASP A 287 3.10 6.24 33.02
C ASP A 287 2.64 5.73 31.64
N SER A 288 2.03 6.63 30.86
CA SER A 288 1.94 6.59 29.39
C SER A 288 2.70 7.80 28.83
N GLY A 289 3.39 7.62 27.70
CA GLY A 289 4.36 8.62 27.25
C GLY A 289 3.72 9.79 26.50
N GLY A 290 3.24 9.54 25.29
CA GLY A 290 2.70 10.59 24.40
C GLY A 290 1.23 10.91 24.67
N VAL A 291 0.35 9.95 24.38
CA VAL A 291 -1.10 10.13 24.42
C VAL A 291 -1.75 9.04 25.25
N PHE A 292 -2.63 9.42 26.17
CA PHE A 292 -3.56 8.51 26.83
C PHE A 292 -4.98 8.91 26.43
N ILE A 293 -5.76 7.95 25.96
CA ILE A 293 -7.16 8.17 25.59
C ILE A 293 -8.08 7.14 26.23
N GLY A 294 -9.16 7.63 26.84
CA GLY A 294 -10.19 6.81 27.47
C GLY A 294 -10.39 7.12 28.95
N GLU A 295 -10.56 6.09 29.77
CA GLU A 295 -10.82 6.09 31.23
C GLU A 295 -10.58 7.46 31.93
N PRO A 296 -11.58 8.14 32.54
CA PRO A 296 -12.39 7.63 33.66
C PRO A 296 -13.76 8.34 33.84
N ALA A 297 -14.88 7.69 33.50
CA ALA A 297 -16.18 8.20 33.95
C ALA A 297 -16.85 7.19 34.89
N PRO A 298 -16.62 7.27 36.22
CA PRO A 298 -17.43 6.54 37.19
C PRO A 298 -18.91 6.82 36.91
N SER A 299 -19.72 5.77 36.77
CA SER A 299 -21.17 5.82 36.45
C SER A 299 -21.57 6.23 35.02
N ASP A 300 -20.65 6.66 34.16
CA ASP A 300 -20.92 6.90 32.74
C ASP A 300 -20.17 5.88 31.87
N PHE A 301 -20.90 4.83 31.48
CA PHE A 301 -20.42 3.78 30.59
C PHE A 301 -20.87 3.99 29.14
N SER A 302 -21.34 5.19 28.80
CA SER A 302 -21.91 5.51 27.49
C SER A 302 -21.04 6.42 26.65
N SER A 303 -20.30 7.32 27.29
CA SER A 303 -19.39 8.22 26.58
C SER A 303 -18.13 7.48 26.11
N VAL A 304 -17.59 7.91 24.98
CA VAL A 304 -16.40 7.31 24.36
C VAL A 304 -15.45 8.43 23.91
N ALA A 305 -14.21 8.39 24.37
CA ALA A 305 -13.16 9.28 23.88
C ALA A 305 -12.75 8.87 22.48
N THR A 306 -12.52 9.84 21.59
CA THR A 306 -12.12 9.57 20.21
C THR A 306 -10.83 10.27 19.81
N MET A 307 -9.99 9.57 19.05
CA MET A 307 -8.82 10.16 18.40
C MET A 307 -8.75 9.74 16.93
N GLU A 308 -8.46 10.70 16.07
CA GLU A 308 -8.14 10.47 14.66
C GLU A 308 -6.78 11.07 14.30
N MET A 309 -5.85 10.22 13.85
CA MET A 309 -4.53 10.61 13.40
C MET A 309 -4.46 10.59 11.87
N ASN A 310 -4.41 11.77 11.27
CA ASN A 310 -4.34 12.03 9.83
C ASN A 310 -2.99 12.61 9.38
N GLY A 311 -2.01 12.70 10.29
CA GLY A 311 -0.66 13.19 10.05
C GLY A 311 0.10 13.43 11.35
N GLY A 312 1.28 14.05 11.25
CA GLY A 312 2.15 14.34 12.39
C GLY A 312 2.92 13.13 12.92
N SER A 313 3.66 13.33 14.00
CA SER A 313 4.49 12.30 14.65
C SER A 313 4.27 12.23 16.16
N ILE A 314 4.22 11.01 16.69
CA ILE A 314 4.29 10.71 18.12
C ILE A 314 5.55 9.88 18.34
N SER A 315 6.62 10.54 18.80
CA SER A 315 7.96 9.96 18.69
C SER A 315 8.85 10.13 19.92
N GLY A 316 9.71 9.16 20.19
CA GLY A 316 10.72 9.29 21.26
C GLY A 316 10.14 9.46 22.67
N ASN A 317 8.86 9.15 22.87
CA ASN A 317 8.23 9.23 24.19
C ASN A 317 8.54 7.97 25.01
N THR A 318 8.59 8.11 26.33
CA THR A 318 8.90 7.02 27.26
C THR A 318 7.79 6.85 28.27
N ALA A 319 7.28 5.62 28.39
CA ALA A 319 6.27 5.22 29.35
C ALA A 319 6.87 4.26 30.40
N ASP A 320 6.59 4.51 31.67
CA ASP A 320 6.92 3.59 32.78
C ASP A 320 6.00 2.35 32.78
N LYS A 321 4.90 2.34 32.00
CA LYS A 321 3.99 1.18 31.93
C LYS A 321 3.45 0.86 30.54
N TYR A 322 2.54 1.67 30.00
CA TYR A 322 1.78 1.31 28.80
C TYR A 322 1.89 2.37 27.71
N GLY A 323 2.06 1.94 26.46
CA GLY A 323 1.86 2.80 25.31
C GLY A 323 2.82 3.98 25.30
N GLY A 324 4.08 3.74 24.93
CA GLY A 324 5.09 4.80 24.89
C GLY A 324 4.62 5.95 24.01
N GLY A 325 4.07 5.63 22.84
CA GLY A 325 3.38 6.60 21.99
C GLY A 325 1.92 6.80 22.41
N ILE A 326 1.08 5.77 22.28
CA ILE A 326 -0.37 5.86 22.51
C ILE A 326 -0.85 4.74 23.45
N MET A 327 -1.60 5.10 24.48
CA MET A 327 -2.39 4.19 25.32
C MET A 327 -3.88 4.37 25.03
N VAL A 328 -4.54 3.29 24.60
CA VAL A 328 -5.98 3.22 24.34
C VAL A 328 -6.64 2.39 25.43
N CYS A 329 -7.43 3.01 26.30
CA CYS A 329 -7.93 2.35 27.52
C CYS A 329 -9.47 2.43 27.67
N GLY A 330 -10.14 1.29 27.77
CA GLY A 330 -11.55 1.21 28.13
C GLY A 330 -12.48 1.90 27.13
N GLN A 331 -13.06 3.03 27.51
CA GLN A 331 -14.02 3.81 26.70
C GLN A 331 -13.32 4.69 25.65
N ALA A 332 -12.58 4.07 24.74
CA ALA A 332 -11.76 4.77 23.75
C ALA A 332 -11.89 4.18 22.35
N ARG A 333 -11.77 5.05 21.35
CA ARG A 333 -11.60 4.69 19.93
C ARG A 333 -10.50 5.51 19.29
N VAL A 334 -9.53 4.84 18.69
CA VAL A 334 -8.43 5.46 17.96
C VAL A 334 -8.41 4.95 16.53
N THR A 335 -8.35 5.88 15.58
CA THR A 335 -8.15 5.59 14.16
C THR A 335 -6.87 6.25 13.67
N VAL A 336 -5.94 5.47 13.13
CA VAL A 336 -4.73 5.95 12.47
C VAL A 336 -4.90 5.82 10.97
N ASN A 337 -5.04 6.96 10.30
CA ASN A 337 -5.19 7.06 8.85
C ASN A 337 -3.89 7.44 8.16
N LYS A 338 -3.00 8.17 8.83
CA LYS A 338 -1.64 8.56 8.39
C LYS A 338 -0.80 8.98 9.61
N GLY A 339 0.48 9.23 9.40
CA GLY A 339 1.40 9.71 10.43
C GLY A 339 2.34 8.62 10.93
N GLU A 340 3.16 8.97 11.91
CA GLU A 340 4.24 8.12 12.42
C GLU A 340 4.17 7.99 13.95
N ILE A 341 4.28 6.75 14.44
CA ILE A 341 4.43 6.42 15.86
C ILE A 341 5.78 5.71 15.99
N SER A 342 6.83 6.44 16.39
CA SER A 342 8.20 5.91 16.26
C SER A 342 9.16 6.18 17.40
N GLY A 343 10.10 5.26 17.61
CA GLY A 343 11.14 5.42 18.62
C GLY A 343 10.63 5.53 20.05
N ASN A 344 9.38 5.15 20.32
CA ASN A 344 8.80 5.22 21.64
C ASN A 344 9.19 3.99 22.48
N THR A 345 9.30 4.16 23.79
CA THR A 345 9.68 3.10 24.72
C THR A 345 8.63 2.92 25.80
N ALA A 346 8.25 1.68 26.10
CA ALA A 346 7.35 1.34 27.22
C ALA A 346 7.71 0.00 27.83
N ILE A 347 7.07 -0.37 28.94
CA ILE A 347 7.15 -1.74 29.45
C ILE A 347 6.23 -2.67 28.63
N ILE A 348 5.04 -2.19 28.27
CA ILE A 348 4.04 -2.92 27.48
C ILE A 348 3.57 -2.01 26.35
N GLY A 349 3.69 -2.46 25.09
CA GLY A 349 3.29 -1.65 23.94
C GLY A 349 4.21 -0.46 23.74
N GLY A 350 5.41 -0.67 23.20
CA GLY A 350 6.40 0.40 23.00
C GLY A 350 5.84 1.58 22.21
N GLY A 351 5.19 1.29 21.08
CA GLY A 351 4.46 2.29 20.29
C GLY A 351 3.04 2.49 20.80
N VAL A 352 2.21 1.45 20.73
CA VAL A 352 0.79 1.47 21.06
C VAL A 352 0.45 0.36 22.06
N ALA A 353 -0.35 0.67 23.07
CA ALA A 353 -1.00 -0.32 23.92
C ALA A 353 -2.51 -0.14 23.87
N VAL A 354 -3.25 -1.23 23.66
CA VAL A 354 -4.72 -1.25 23.63
C VAL A 354 -5.23 -2.16 24.75
N TYR A 355 -6.11 -1.64 25.60
CA TYR A 355 -6.53 -2.32 26.81
C TYR A 355 -8.03 -2.10 27.10
N ASP A 356 -8.83 -3.16 27.01
CA ASP A 356 -10.28 -3.11 27.27
C ASP A 356 -10.66 -3.30 28.75
N LEU A 357 -9.66 -3.51 29.62
CA LEU A 357 -9.80 -3.74 31.06
C LEU A 357 -10.48 -5.07 31.46
N TYR A 358 -10.80 -5.97 30.53
CA TYR A 358 -11.52 -7.21 30.86
C TYR A 358 -10.73 -8.14 31.76
N THR A 359 -9.49 -8.45 31.41
CA THR A 359 -8.61 -9.35 32.19
C THR A 359 -8.30 -8.81 33.59
N ASP A 360 -8.30 -7.50 33.77
CA ASP A 360 -8.03 -6.84 35.06
C ASP A 360 -9.28 -6.66 35.92
N ARG A 361 -10.42 -6.29 35.32
CA ARG A 361 -11.62 -5.81 36.04
C ARG A 361 -12.92 -6.50 35.64
N GLY A 362 -12.95 -7.15 34.48
CA GLY A 362 -14.16 -7.74 33.89
C GLY A 362 -14.27 -9.26 33.99
N MET A 363 -13.22 -9.96 34.43
CA MET A 363 -13.22 -11.42 34.53
C MET A 363 -14.44 -11.96 35.30
N GLY A 364 -15.18 -12.86 34.64
CA GLY A 364 -16.42 -13.45 35.16
C GLY A 364 -17.69 -12.71 34.74
N GLN A 365 -17.59 -11.54 34.10
CA GLN A 365 -18.69 -10.90 33.38
C GLN A 365 -18.83 -11.49 31.97
N ASP A 366 -20.02 -11.31 31.40
CA ASP A 366 -20.27 -11.62 29.99
C ASP A 366 -19.40 -10.74 29.10
N TYR A 367 -18.55 -11.36 28.28
CA TYR A 367 -17.54 -10.63 27.53
C TYR A 367 -18.14 -9.82 26.37
N ASP A 368 -19.22 -10.30 25.75
CA ASP A 368 -19.89 -9.57 24.68
C ASP A 368 -20.60 -8.31 25.21
N GLN A 369 -21.14 -8.38 26.42
CA GLN A 369 -21.63 -7.20 27.13
C GLN A 369 -20.50 -6.26 27.54
N TRP A 370 -19.36 -6.80 28.03
CA TRP A 370 -18.21 -5.99 28.45
C TRP A 370 -17.70 -5.07 27.34
N LYS A 371 -17.51 -5.62 26.14
CA LYS A 371 -17.03 -4.87 24.96
C LYS A 371 -17.93 -3.70 24.56
N ASN A 372 -19.20 -3.71 24.93
CA ASN A 372 -20.11 -2.58 24.68
C ASN A 372 -19.84 -1.38 25.61
N PHE A 373 -19.36 -1.64 26.83
CA PHE A 373 -19.02 -0.59 27.80
C PHE A 373 -17.57 -0.13 27.66
N PHE A 374 -16.67 -1.06 27.35
CA PHE A 374 -15.24 -0.80 27.24
C PHE A 374 -14.72 -1.27 25.87
N PRO A 375 -15.04 -0.54 24.79
CA PRO A 375 -14.71 -0.98 23.44
C PRO A 375 -13.21 -1.06 23.16
N ALA A 376 -12.39 -0.17 23.74
CA ALA A 376 -10.95 -0.02 23.50
C ALA A 376 -10.55 -0.37 22.05
N GLU A 377 -11.04 0.45 21.12
CA GLU A 377 -10.93 0.20 19.68
C GLU A 377 -9.68 0.86 19.11
N PHE A 378 -8.93 0.09 18.32
CA PHE A 378 -7.80 0.61 17.56
C PHE A 378 -7.89 0.14 16.12
N THR A 379 -8.04 1.08 15.18
CA THR A 379 -8.02 0.80 13.75
C THR A 379 -6.83 1.48 13.09
N MET A 380 -5.99 0.71 12.41
CA MET A 380 -4.91 1.22 11.57
C MET A 380 -5.30 1.08 10.09
N ASN A 381 -5.66 2.20 9.46
CA ASN A 381 -6.00 2.27 8.04
C ASN A 381 -4.79 2.52 7.16
N TYR A 382 -3.78 3.27 7.66
CA TYR A 382 -2.41 3.40 7.13
C TYR A 382 -1.49 3.89 8.27
N GLY A 383 -0.33 4.47 7.94
CA GLY A 383 0.64 5.03 8.90
C GLY A 383 1.84 4.11 9.10
N VAL A 384 2.75 4.55 9.95
CA VAL A 384 3.99 3.84 10.27
C VAL A 384 4.13 3.68 11.78
N VAL A 385 4.37 2.46 12.24
CA VAL A 385 4.77 2.14 13.62
C VAL A 385 6.18 1.57 13.58
N SER A 386 7.18 2.38 13.94
CA SER A 386 8.58 2.01 13.67
C SER A 386 9.56 2.26 14.82
N GLY A 387 10.53 1.36 14.98
CA GLY A 387 11.64 1.58 15.93
C GLY A 387 11.22 1.67 17.40
N ASN A 388 10.01 1.23 17.76
CA ASN A 388 9.52 1.28 19.13
C ASN A 388 10.03 0.09 19.95
N LYS A 389 10.12 0.26 21.27
CA LYS A 389 10.71 -0.74 22.17
C LYS A 389 9.83 -1.06 23.37
N ALA A 390 9.60 -2.36 23.61
CA ALA A 390 9.06 -2.88 24.86
C ALA A 390 10.17 -3.45 25.76
N VAL A 391 10.33 -2.90 26.97
CA VAL A 391 11.40 -3.23 27.93
C VAL A 391 10.88 -4.19 28.99
N TYR A 392 11.65 -5.23 29.29
CA TYR A 392 11.26 -6.23 30.27
C TYR A 392 11.29 -5.68 31.70
N ARG A 393 10.23 -5.95 32.44
CA ARG A 393 10.18 -5.75 33.89
C ARG A 393 9.44 -6.91 34.55
N ALA A 394 10.14 -7.62 35.43
CA ALA A 394 9.61 -8.83 36.08
C ALA A 394 8.38 -8.58 36.98
N SER A 395 8.14 -7.34 37.41
CA SER A 395 6.96 -6.97 38.21
C SER A 395 5.68 -6.86 37.38
N GLU A 396 5.77 -6.79 36.05
CA GLU A 396 4.63 -6.67 35.15
C GLU A 396 4.47 -7.98 34.37
N GLY A 397 3.28 -8.59 34.39
CA GLY A 397 3.03 -9.92 33.81
C GLY A 397 3.44 -10.02 32.33
N ASP A 398 2.95 -9.07 31.52
CA ASP A 398 3.28 -8.92 30.09
C ASP A 398 4.38 -7.89 29.84
N GLY A 399 5.14 -7.49 30.87
CA GLY A 399 6.25 -6.56 30.66
C GLY A 399 7.27 -7.11 29.70
N GLY A 400 7.72 -6.31 28.74
CA GLY A 400 8.59 -6.69 27.63
C GLY A 400 7.86 -7.21 26.38
N CYS A 401 6.54 -7.05 26.27
CA CYS A 401 5.73 -7.52 25.15
C CYS A 401 5.21 -6.39 24.26
N GLY A 402 5.11 -6.66 22.95
CA GLY A 402 4.51 -5.74 21.97
C GLY A 402 5.39 -4.53 21.72
N GLY A 403 6.52 -4.69 21.03
CA GLY A 403 7.45 -3.59 20.77
C GLY A 403 6.77 -2.46 19.99
N GLY A 404 6.07 -2.80 18.91
CA GLY A 404 5.23 -1.88 18.17
C GLY A 404 3.86 -1.71 18.82
N ILE A 405 3.05 -2.78 18.83
CA ILE A 405 1.65 -2.76 19.27
C ILE A 405 1.39 -3.90 20.27
N TYR A 406 0.78 -3.56 21.41
CA TYR A 406 0.24 -4.51 22.37
C TYR A 406 -1.29 -4.53 22.31
N VAL A 407 -1.88 -5.72 22.25
CA VAL A 407 -3.31 -5.96 22.04
C VAL A 407 -3.92 -6.71 23.22
N ALA A 408 -4.79 -6.03 23.96
CA ALA A 408 -5.68 -6.61 24.97
C ALA A 408 -7.12 -6.10 24.76
N SER A 409 -7.64 -6.34 23.56
CA SER A 409 -9.01 -6.01 23.11
C SER A 409 -9.34 -6.83 21.87
N ASP A 410 -10.61 -7.18 21.67
CA ASP A 410 -11.14 -7.77 20.43
C ASP A 410 -11.32 -6.74 19.29
N ASN A 411 -11.29 -5.45 19.62
CA ASN A 411 -11.59 -4.39 18.67
C ASN A 411 -10.32 -3.77 18.08
N VAL A 412 -9.32 -4.60 17.80
CA VAL A 412 -8.08 -4.19 17.14
C VAL A 412 -8.04 -4.69 15.70
N VAL A 413 -8.00 -3.76 14.76
CA VAL A 413 -8.06 -4.05 13.32
C VAL A 413 -6.95 -3.34 12.56
N LEU A 414 -6.08 -4.10 11.90
CA LEU A 414 -4.97 -3.58 11.09
C LEU A 414 -5.24 -3.83 9.60
N LYS A 415 -5.52 -2.76 8.85
CA LYS A 415 -5.94 -2.84 7.43
C LYS A 415 -4.85 -2.45 6.45
N ALA A 416 -3.99 -1.49 6.82
CA ALA A 416 -2.83 -1.09 6.03
C ALA A 416 -1.79 -0.36 6.88
N GLY A 417 -0.61 -0.14 6.27
CA GLY A 417 0.49 0.60 6.88
C GLY A 417 1.75 -0.25 7.00
N VAL A 418 2.72 0.27 7.76
CA VAL A 418 4.01 -0.40 7.98
C VAL A 418 4.26 -0.50 9.48
N ILE A 419 4.60 -1.71 9.94
CA ILE A 419 5.04 -1.98 11.31
C ILE A 419 6.45 -2.55 11.21
N GLU A 420 7.45 -1.73 11.49
CA GLU A 420 8.84 -2.09 11.19
C GLU A 420 9.88 -1.79 12.27
N ASN A 421 10.91 -2.62 12.33
CA ASN A 421 12.07 -2.38 13.18
C ASN A 421 11.75 -2.18 14.67
N ASN A 422 10.60 -2.69 15.13
CA ASN A 422 10.23 -2.63 16.54
C ASN A 422 10.87 -3.79 17.30
N GLN A 423 11.12 -3.59 18.59
CA GLN A 423 11.81 -4.55 19.45
C GLN A 423 11.02 -4.83 20.73
N ALA A 424 10.87 -6.10 21.08
CA ALA A 424 10.33 -6.52 22.36
C ALA A 424 11.34 -7.42 23.07
N GLU A 425 11.65 -7.14 24.34
CA GLU A 425 12.62 -7.96 25.11
C GLU A 425 12.07 -9.35 25.46
N ARG A 426 10.77 -9.61 25.27
CA ARG A 426 10.19 -10.96 25.40
C ARG A 426 9.42 -11.42 24.17
N GLN A 427 8.22 -10.89 23.92
CA GLN A 427 7.33 -11.43 22.90
C GLN A 427 6.74 -10.38 21.98
N GLY A 428 6.57 -10.73 20.70
CA GLY A 428 5.89 -9.88 19.72
C GLY A 428 6.64 -8.59 19.45
N GLY A 429 7.71 -8.66 18.65
CA GLY A 429 8.54 -7.49 18.35
C GLY A 429 7.73 -6.39 17.67
N GLY A 430 7.01 -6.76 16.61
CA GLY A 430 6.05 -5.88 15.95
C GLY A 430 4.74 -5.79 16.74
N ILE A 431 4.07 -6.94 16.92
CA ILE A 431 2.74 -7.00 17.54
C ILE A 431 2.67 -8.13 18.57
N TYR A 432 1.97 -7.91 19.68
CA TYR A 432 1.66 -8.96 20.66
C TYR A 432 0.19 -8.95 21.09
N VAL A 433 -0.45 -10.12 21.09
CA VAL A 433 -1.79 -10.32 21.68
C VAL A 433 -1.67 -10.95 23.07
N GLY A 434 -2.17 -10.23 24.07
CA GLY A 434 -1.89 -10.48 25.49
C GLY A 434 -2.43 -11.79 26.06
N SER A 435 -3.66 -12.15 25.70
CA SER A 435 -4.36 -13.31 26.26
C SER A 435 -5.63 -13.66 25.48
N VAL A 436 -6.22 -14.81 25.80
CA VAL A 436 -7.65 -15.03 25.57
C VAL A 436 -8.47 -14.10 26.47
N PRO A 437 -9.67 -13.63 26.05
CA PRO A 437 -10.39 -13.97 24.81
C PRO A 437 -9.97 -13.16 23.56
N TYR A 438 -8.96 -12.28 23.67
CA TYR A 438 -8.67 -11.27 22.65
C TYR A 438 -8.30 -11.87 21.30
N THR A 439 -8.88 -11.32 20.24
CA THR A 439 -8.56 -11.65 18.85
C THR A 439 -8.11 -10.42 18.07
N LEU A 440 -6.94 -10.50 17.44
CA LEU A 440 -6.45 -9.50 16.50
C LEU A 440 -6.93 -9.81 15.07
N HIS A 441 -7.41 -8.79 14.36
CA HIS A 441 -7.81 -8.89 12.97
C HIS A 441 -6.86 -8.12 12.04
N MET A 442 -6.36 -8.79 11.00
CA MET A 442 -5.43 -8.21 10.02
C MET A 442 -5.86 -8.53 8.59
N TYR A 443 -5.53 -7.65 7.65
CA TYR A 443 -5.89 -7.81 6.24
C TYR A 443 -4.75 -7.44 5.30
N ASP A 444 -4.70 -8.12 4.15
CA ASP A 444 -3.78 -7.87 3.03
C ASP A 444 -2.32 -7.72 3.51
N ALA A 445 -1.85 -8.67 4.32
CA ALA A 445 -0.63 -8.54 5.11
C ALA A 445 0.56 -9.31 4.53
N VAL A 446 1.74 -8.69 4.50
CA VAL A 446 3.03 -9.36 4.30
C VAL A 446 3.81 -9.33 5.61
N ILE A 447 4.24 -10.49 6.08
CA ILE A 447 5.00 -10.69 7.32
C ILE A 447 6.34 -11.34 6.95
N THR A 448 7.39 -10.52 6.90
CA THR A 448 8.69 -10.94 6.35
C THR A 448 9.87 -10.24 7.01
N GLU A 449 11.06 -10.84 6.96
CA GLU A 449 12.31 -10.28 7.50
C GLU A 449 12.27 -9.98 9.02
N ASN A 450 11.37 -10.63 9.75
CA ASN A 450 11.34 -10.52 11.21
C ASN A 450 12.22 -11.59 11.85
N THR A 451 12.77 -11.28 13.02
CA THR A 451 13.73 -12.14 13.72
C THR A 451 13.29 -12.47 15.14
N ALA A 452 13.21 -13.75 15.47
CA ALA A 452 13.05 -14.22 16.84
C ALA A 452 14.34 -14.88 17.34
N GLU A 453 14.68 -14.68 18.62
CA GLU A 453 15.83 -15.37 19.21
C GLU A 453 15.56 -16.88 19.37
N LEU A 454 14.33 -17.28 19.69
CA LEU A 454 13.97 -18.67 20.03
C LEU A 454 12.90 -19.28 19.14
N LEU A 455 11.72 -18.68 19.03
CA LEU A 455 10.59 -19.34 18.35
C LEU A 455 9.83 -18.35 17.48
N GLY A 456 9.53 -18.74 16.25
CA GLY A 456 8.62 -17.99 15.38
C GLY A 456 9.19 -16.63 14.99
N GLY A 457 10.09 -16.59 14.01
CA GLY A 457 10.57 -15.32 13.45
C GLY A 457 9.41 -14.48 12.93
N GLY A 458 8.52 -15.10 12.16
CA GLY A 458 7.28 -14.50 11.66
C GLY A 458 6.22 -14.44 12.75
N LEU A 459 5.60 -15.59 13.03
CA LEU A 459 4.55 -15.72 14.04
C LEU A 459 4.87 -16.76 15.12
N TRP A 460 4.49 -16.47 16.35
CA TRP A 460 4.52 -17.42 17.47
C TRP A 460 3.20 -17.39 18.25
N PHE A 461 2.66 -18.58 18.55
CA PHE A 461 1.45 -18.77 19.35
C PHE A 461 1.72 -19.64 20.58
N CYS A 462 1.29 -19.15 21.75
CA CYS A 462 1.15 -19.92 22.99
C CYS A 462 0.04 -20.98 22.84
N PRO A 463 -0.03 -22.04 23.68
CA PRO A 463 -1.04 -23.10 23.58
C PRO A 463 -2.50 -22.70 23.91
N THR A 464 -2.79 -21.40 23.88
CA THR A 464 -4.12 -20.80 24.07
C THR A 464 -4.54 -19.94 22.90
N GLY A 465 -3.61 -19.63 21.98
CA GLY A 465 -3.86 -18.73 20.87
C GLY A 465 -4.27 -19.48 19.62
N ASP A 466 -5.37 -19.03 19.01
CA ASP A 466 -5.85 -19.56 17.73
C ASP A 466 -5.18 -18.83 16.57
N ALA A 467 -4.76 -19.57 15.56
CA ALA A 467 -4.12 -19.02 14.38
C ALA A 467 -4.97 -19.30 13.13
N THR A 468 -5.39 -18.24 12.44
CA THR A 468 -6.03 -18.35 11.13
C THR A 468 -5.35 -17.43 10.12
N ASN A 469 -4.83 -18.00 9.03
CA ASN A 469 -4.37 -17.26 7.87
C ASN A 469 -5.05 -17.82 6.60
N THR A 470 -5.87 -17.00 5.95
CA THR A 470 -6.58 -17.39 4.72
C THR A 470 -5.88 -16.84 3.48
N VAL A 471 -6.38 -17.17 2.28
CA VAL A 471 -5.88 -16.61 1.01
C VAL A 471 -6.52 -15.25 0.67
N THR A 472 -7.82 -15.09 0.92
CA THR A 472 -8.59 -13.89 0.52
C THR A 472 -8.43 -12.78 1.54
N ASN A 473 -7.87 -11.65 1.09
CA ASN A 473 -7.41 -10.57 1.96
C ASN A 473 -6.47 -11.04 3.08
N GLY A 474 -5.81 -12.18 2.87
CA GLY A 474 -5.04 -12.86 3.90
C GLY A 474 -3.59 -12.43 3.98
N GLY A 475 -2.75 -13.35 4.46
CA GLY A 475 -1.36 -13.12 4.80
C GLY A 475 -0.38 -13.86 3.90
N ALA A 476 0.77 -13.24 3.64
CA ALA A 476 1.97 -13.89 3.14
C ALA A 476 3.05 -13.88 4.23
N ILE A 477 3.45 -15.07 4.67
CA ILE A 477 4.39 -15.26 5.80
C ILE A 477 5.60 -16.00 5.24
N TYR A 478 6.72 -15.31 5.06
CA TYR A 478 7.93 -15.89 4.48
C TYR A 478 9.16 -15.06 4.83
N GLY A 479 10.35 -15.65 4.72
CA GLY A 479 11.62 -14.92 4.86
C GLY A 479 11.88 -14.38 6.26
N ASN A 480 11.22 -14.95 7.27
CA ASN A 480 11.51 -14.63 8.67
C ASN A 480 12.57 -15.59 9.23
N LYS A 481 13.07 -15.32 10.43
CA LYS A 481 14.16 -16.09 11.02
C LYS A 481 13.99 -16.33 12.52
N ALA A 482 14.16 -17.56 12.96
CA ALA A 482 14.39 -17.93 14.35
C ALA A 482 15.89 -18.23 14.58
N GLY A 483 16.39 -18.00 15.80
CA GLY A 483 17.79 -18.26 16.15
C GLY A 483 18.22 -19.71 15.87
N GLU A 484 19.53 -19.96 15.74
CA GLU A 484 20.06 -21.26 15.30
C GLU A 484 19.60 -22.44 16.17
N ASN A 485 19.52 -22.23 17.50
CA ASN A 485 19.02 -23.21 18.47
C ASN A 485 17.49 -23.10 18.71
N GLY A 486 16.81 -22.31 17.89
CA GLY A 486 15.38 -22.07 17.91
C GLY A 486 14.58 -23.05 17.05
N ALA A 487 13.32 -22.71 16.75
CA ALA A 487 12.48 -23.46 15.83
C ALA A 487 11.45 -22.55 15.14
N GLY A 488 11.05 -22.93 13.93
CA GLY A 488 10.05 -22.25 13.10
C GLY A 488 10.43 -20.83 12.75
N ASP A 489 11.11 -20.66 11.61
CA ASP A 489 11.44 -19.36 11.04
C ASP A 489 10.17 -18.54 10.78
N ASP A 490 9.17 -19.13 10.13
CA ASP A 490 8.01 -18.40 9.63
C ASP A 490 6.79 -18.55 10.56
N PHE A 491 6.60 -19.71 11.17
CA PHE A 491 5.44 -19.97 12.05
C PHE A 491 5.76 -20.96 13.17
N VAL A 492 5.28 -20.69 14.39
CA VAL A 492 5.27 -21.62 15.51
C VAL A 492 3.93 -21.60 16.24
N SER A 493 3.37 -22.78 16.52
CA SER A 493 2.32 -22.99 17.53
C SER A 493 2.78 -24.00 18.58
N VAL A 494 2.72 -23.62 19.85
CA VAL A 494 3.16 -24.49 20.94
C VAL A 494 2.04 -25.50 21.28
N PRO A 495 2.30 -26.82 21.27
CA PRO A 495 1.28 -27.81 21.58
C PRO A 495 0.93 -27.82 23.07
N ARG A 496 -0.29 -28.21 23.41
CA ARG A 496 -0.67 -28.59 24.79
C ARG A 496 -1.88 -29.49 24.83
N GLU A 497 -1.71 -30.65 25.44
CA GLU A 497 -2.79 -31.64 25.60
C GLU A 497 -3.96 -31.05 26.42
N GLY A 498 -5.19 -31.27 25.95
CA GLY A 498 -6.40 -30.82 26.63
C GLY A 498 -6.67 -29.31 26.57
N LYS A 499 -5.97 -28.57 25.70
CA LYS A 499 -6.27 -27.16 25.38
C LYS A 499 -6.74 -27.05 23.94
N GLY A 500 -8.00 -26.67 23.73
CA GLY A 500 -8.65 -26.61 22.41
C GLY A 500 -8.29 -25.38 21.58
N HIS A 501 -7.00 -25.12 21.39
CA HIS A 501 -6.49 -24.12 20.43
C HIS A 501 -6.35 -24.74 19.04
N TYR A 502 -6.42 -23.95 17.98
CA TYR A 502 -6.30 -24.48 16.62
C TYR A 502 -5.44 -23.62 15.68
N VAL A 503 -4.96 -24.28 14.62
CA VAL A 503 -4.21 -23.68 13.51
C VAL A 503 -4.90 -23.97 12.19
N THR A 504 -5.12 -22.91 11.42
CA THR A 504 -5.57 -22.93 10.03
C THR A 504 -4.63 -22.07 9.19
N LEU A 505 -3.93 -22.68 8.23
CA LEU A 505 -3.04 -22.00 7.29
C LEU A 505 -3.42 -22.43 5.87
N ALA A 506 -3.80 -21.46 5.04
CA ALA A 506 -4.05 -21.70 3.64
C ALA A 506 -2.77 -22.19 2.92
N ASP A 507 -2.94 -23.08 1.95
CA ASP A 507 -1.85 -23.58 1.09
C ASP A 507 -1.43 -22.53 0.02
N ARG A 508 -2.11 -21.36 0.00
CA ARG A 508 -1.77 -20.20 -0.82
C ARG A 508 -1.72 -18.95 0.06
N MET A 509 -0.71 -18.12 -0.18
CA MET A 509 -0.56 -16.83 0.48
C MET A 509 -1.36 -15.73 -0.24
N LEU A 510 -1.40 -14.55 0.37
CA LEU A 510 -1.95 -13.33 -0.23
C LEU A 510 -1.61 -13.21 -1.73
N GLY A 511 -2.63 -12.98 -2.54
CA GLY A 511 -2.52 -12.88 -4.00
C GLY A 511 -2.60 -14.22 -4.74
N GLY A 512 -2.55 -15.37 -4.05
CA GLY A 512 -2.79 -16.69 -4.62
C GLY A 512 -1.53 -17.49 -4.99
N GLY A 513 -0.33 -17.01 -4.64
CA GLY A 513 0.89 -17.80 -4.78
C GLY A 513 0.91 -19.01 -3.84
N GLU A 514 1.38 -20.17 -4.30
CA GLU A 514 1.50 -21.37 -3.48
C GLU A 514 2.51 -21.19 -2.34
N VAL A 515 2.18 -21.72 -1.16
CA VAL A 515 3.09 -21.86 -0.02
C VAL A 515 3.36 -23.34 0.23
N LYS A 516 4.63 -23.70 0.34
CA LYS A 516 5.06 -25.05 0.73
C LYS A 516 5.58 -24.99 2.15
N TRP A 517 4.83 -25.57 3.08
CA TRP A 517 5.22 -25.66 4.47
C TRP A 517 6.08 -26.88 4.72
N TYR A 518 7.21 -26.68 5.40
CA TYR A 518 8.11 -27.74 5.82
C TYR A 518 8.41 -27.62 7.31
N LYS A 519 8.72 -28.75 7.94
CA LYS A 519 9.17 -28.76 9.33
C LYS A 519 10.50 -28.00 9.46
N ASP A 520 10.60 -27.15 10.48
CA ASP A 520 11.78 -26.35 10.74
C ASP A 520 12.15 -26.38 12.23
N GLY A 521 12.82 -27.46 12.63
CA GLY A 521 12.95 -27.82 14.04
C GLY A 521 11.62 -28.30 14.61
N GLY A 522 11.45 -28.17 15.92
CA GLY A 522 10.26 -28.63 16.62
C GLY A 522 10.12 -27.94 17.96
N VAL A 523 8.94 -28.07 18.54
CA VAL A 523 8.55 -27.35 19.75
C VAL A 523 7.92 -28.30 20.74
N LEU A 524 8.36 -28.22 21.99
CA LEU A 524 7.77 -28.93 23.11
C LEU A 524 6.83 -28.02 23.88
N ASP A 525 5.79 -28.61 24.48
CA ASP A 525 5.15 -27.99 25.62
C ASP A 525 6.21 -27.82 26.73
N GLY A 526 6.52 -26.58 27.08
CA GLY A 526 7.52 -26.30 28.11
C GLY A 526 7.04 -26.68 29.52
N ALA A 527 5.82 -27.21 29.69
CA ALA A 527 5.32 -27.79 30.94
C ALA A 527 6.16 -28.97 31.46
N ALA A 528 6.89 -29.70 30.61
CA ALA A 528 7.82 -30.75 31.04
C ALA A 528 8.97 -30.22 31.95
N SER A 529 9.23 -28.91 31.90
CA SER A 529 10.20 -28.20 32.78
C SER A 529 9.54 -27.53 34.01
N GLY A 530 8.23 -27.70 34.20
CA GLY A 530 7.51 -27.34 35.42
C GLY A 530 6.99 -25.90 35.52
N THR A 531 7.32 -24.98 34.60
CA THR A 531 6.87 -23.56 34.70
C THR A 531 6.63 -22.81 33.38
N ASN A 532 7.09 -23.30 32.22
CA ASN A 532 7.11 -22.49 31.01
C ASN A 532 6.09 -22.93 29.94
N VAL A 533 4.89 -22.35 29.94
CA VAL A 533 3.85 -22.58 28.90
C VAL A 533 4.18 -21.89 27.56
N LEU A 534 5.28 -21.14 27.48
CA LEU A 534 5.67 -20.37 26.28
C LEU A 534 6.39 -21.22 25.21
N GLY A 535 6.56 -22.53 25.46
CA GLY A 535 7.26 -23.45 24.57
C GLY A 535 8.79 -23.35 24.59
N LEU A 536 9.42 -24.45 24.23
CA LEU A 536 10.86 -24.60 24.07
C LEU A 536 11.18 -25.36 22.76
N PRO A 537 12.29 -25.04 22.07
CA PRO A 537 12.78 -25.87 20.97
C PRO A 537 13.02 -27.32 21.44
N ASP A 538 12.65 -28.30 20.61
CA ASP A 538 12.81 -29.73 20.93
C ASP A 538 14.19 -30.30 20.58
N GLY A 539 15.05 -29.50 19.95
CA GLY A 539 16.38 -29.89 19.49
C GLY A 539 16.41 -30.66 18.17
N SER A 540 15.27 -30.83 17.49
CA SER A 540 15.23 -31.42 16.15
C SER A 540 15.88 -30.50 15.11
N ALA A 541 16.32 -31.11 14.01
CA ALA A 541 17.03 -30.39 12.96
C ALA A 541 16.16 -29.29 12.33
N ARG A 542 16.78 -28.13 12.12
CA ARG A 542 16.21 -27.01 11.35
C ARG A 542 16.02 -27.40 9.89
N TYR A 543 15.20 -26.64 9.19
CA TYR A 543 14.93 -26.80 7.77
C TYR A 543 16.23 -26.75 6.94
N ASP A 544 16.36 -27.69 6.00
CA ASP A 544 17.46 -27.76 5.04
C ASP A 544 16.87 -27.79 3.62
N LYS A 545 17.18 -26.77 2.81
CA LYS A 545 16.68 -26.65 1.43
C LYS A 545 17.07 -27.84 0.54
N ASP A 546 18.21 -28.48 0.83
CA ASP A 546 18.70 -29.62 0.05
C ASP A 546 18.05 -30.94 0.53
N LYS A 547 17.42 -30.93 1.72
CA LYS A 547 16.70 -32.05 2.34
C LYS A 547 15.45 -31.56 3.10
N PRO A 548 14.45 -31.00 2.40
CA PRO A 548 13.34 -30.26 3.02
C PRO A 548 12.38 -31.15 3.83
N GLY A 549 12.47 -32.47 3.70
CA GLY A 549 11.53 -33.41 4.30
C GLY A 549 10.19 -33.45 3.54
N GLU A 550 9.16 -33.97 4.21
CA GLU A 550 7.82 -34.04 3.64
C GLU A 550 7.11 -32.68 3.72
N ARG A 551 6.43 -32.32 2.63
CA ARG A 551 5.59 -31.12 2.59
C ARG A 551 4.38 -31.33 3.51
N ILE A 552 4.10 -30.33 4.34
CA ILE A 552 2.89 -30.23 5.15
C ILE A 552 1.88 -29.37 4.38
N GLN A 553 0.63 -29.84 4.29
CA GLN A 553 -0.45 -29.19 3.54
C GLN A 553 -1.79 -29.43 4.24
N HIS A 554 -2.81 -28.65 3.88
CA HIS A 554 -4.17 -28.77 4.44
C HIS A 554 -4.21 -28.63 5.97
N ILE A 555 -3.46 -27.66 6.49
CA ILE A 555 -3.50 -27.29 7.91
C ILE A 555 -4.80 -26.53 8.14
N ASN A 556 -5.83 -27.24 8.61
CA ASN A 556 -7.15 -26.68 8.87
C ASN A 556 -7.68 -27.24 10.20
N MET A 557 -8.00 -26.34 11.14
CA MET A 557 -8.49 -26.67 12.48
C MET A 557 -7.65 -27.74 13.19
N LYS A 558 -6.32 -27.64 13.06
CA LYS A 558 -5.37 -28.58 13.67
C LYS A 558 -5.01 -28.13 15.09
N GLU A 559 -5.11 -29.04 16.06
CA GLU A 559 -4.78 -28.77 17.47
C GLU A 559 -3.34 -29.20 17.85
N GLU A 560 -2.58 -29.69 16.88
CA GLU A 560 -1.18 -30.09 17.10
C GLU A 560 -0.23 -28.89 17.03
N GLY A 561 0.97 -29.06 17.59
CA GLY A 561 2.02 -28.04 17.56
C GLY A 561 2.78 -28.05 16.25
N PHE A 562 3.09 -26.86 15.73
CA PHE A 562 3.83 -26.68 14.49
C PHE A 562 5.08 -25.82 14.71
N ALA A 563 6.14 -26.12 13.97
CA ALA A 563 7.30 -25.27 13.77
C ALA A 563 7.69 -25.34 12.30
N LEU A 564 7.44 -24.26 11.56
CA LEU A 564 7.38 -24.31 10.10
C LEU A 564 8.27 -23.27 9.42
N LYS A 565 8.81 -23.68 8.27
CA LYS A 565 9.40 -22.84 7.23
C LYS A 565 8.45 -22.78 6.04
N ALA A 566 8.24 -21.58 5.50
CA ALA A 566 7.57 -21.37 4.23
C ALA A 566 8.60 -21.35 3.09
N GLU A 567 8.39 -22.17 2.06
CA GLU A 567 9.07 -22.05 0.77
C GLU A 567 8.07 -21.52 -0.28
N VAL A 568 8.44 -20.41 -0.90
CA VAL A 568 7.59 -19.66 -1.83
C VAL A 568 8.40 -19.23 -3.06
N THR A 569 7.74 -19.05 -4.20
CA THR A 569 8.41 -18.61 -5.44
C THR A 569 8.60 -17.10 -5.47
N GLU A 570 9.60 -16.62 -6.22
CA GLU A 570 9.81 -15.18 -6.43
C GLU A 570 8.59 -14.51 -7.09
N ALA A 571 7.93 -15.21 -8.03
CA ALA A 571 6.70 -14.72 -8.65
C ALA A 571 5.56 -14.56 -7.63
N GLY A 572 5.41 -15.53 -6.71
CA GLY A 572 4.46 -15.46 -5.61
C GLY A 572 4.77 -14.32 -4.65
N ILE A 573 6.05 -14.12 -4.29
CA ILE A 573 6.49 -13.00 -3.43
C ILE A 573 6.10 -11.66 -4.07
N LYS A 574 6.44 -11.45 -5.34
CA LYS A 574 6.13 -10.19 -6.05
C LYS A 574 4.62 -9.96 -6.13
N LEU A 575 3.85 -11.02 -6.38
CA LEU A 575 2.38 -10.93 -6.39
C LEU A 575 1.85 -10.54 -5.01
N ALA A 576 2.24 -11.24 -3.94
CA ALA A 576 1.83 -10.93 -2.57
C ALA A 576 2.17 -9.48 -2.19
N GLN A 577 3.39 -9.03 -2.47
CA GLN A 577 3.83 -7.65 -2.23
C GLN A 577 3.00 -6.63 -3.02
N SER A 578 2.63 -6.93 -4.27
CA SER A 578 1.77 -6.04 -5.08
C SER A 578 0.35 -5.91 -4.53
N GLN A 579 -0.15 -6.94 -3.83
CA GLN A 579 -1.50 -6.95 -3.26
C GLN A 579 -1.53 -6.38 -1.84
N ALA A 580 -0.40 -6.46 -1.12
CA ALA A 580 -0.25 -6.04 0.26
C ALA A 580 -0.71 -4.59 0.49
N LYS A 581 -1.35 -4.39 1.64
CA LYS A 581 -1.63 -3.08 2.23
C LYS A 581 -0.90 -2.89 3.54
N LEU A 582 -0.71 -3.98 4.28
CA LEU A 582 -0.02 -4.01 5.56
C LEU A 582 1.31 -4.76 5.42
N THR A 583 2.39 -4.19 5.95
CA THR A 583 3.69 -4.85 6.02
C THR A 583 4.18 -4.90 7.46
N VAL A 584 4.58 -6.08 7.93
CA VAL A 584 5.20 -6.32 9.23
C VAL A 584 6.61 -6.85 8.99
N THR A 585 7.63 -6.02 9.22
CA THR A 585 8.99 -6.35 8.77
C THR A 585 10.13 -5.83 9.65
N GLY A 586 11.26 -6.53 9.69
CA GLY A 586 12.45 -6.10 10.45
C GLY A 586 12.24 -6.09 11.98
N ASN A 587 11.12 -6.58 12.49
CA ASN A 587 10.84 -6.56 13.93
C ASN A 587 11.58 -7.71 14.64
N SER A 588 11.85 -7.52 15.94
CA SER A 588 12.60 -8.50 16.72
C SER A 588 12.09 -8.75 18.13
N SER A 589 12.17 -9.99 18.59
CA SER A 589 11.87 -10.39 19.98
C SER A 589 12.47 -11.75 20.32
N ALA A 590 12.29 -12.24 21.55
CA ALA A 590 12.67 -13.61 21.86
C ALA A 590 11.72 -14.65 21.23
N ARG A 591 10.42 -14.33 21.11
CA ARG A 591 9.40 -15.19 20.46
C ARG A 591 8.38 -14.36 19.69
N GLY A 592 8.12 -14.73 18.44
CA GLY A 592 7.27 -13.92 17.58
C GLY A 592 7.98 -12.64 17.21
N GLY A 593 9.01 -12.72 16.36
CA GLY A 593 9.79 -11.56 15.95
C GLY A 593 8.88 -10.50 15.32
N GLY A 594 8.06 -10.94 14.37
CA GLY A 594 6.99 -10.15 13.80
C GLY A 594 5.82 -10.05 14.77
N ILE A 595 5.20 -11.19 15.07
CA ILE A 595 3.96 -11.26 15.84
C ILE A 595 4.01 -12.39 16.86
N GLY A 596 3.69 -12.09 18.12
CA GLY A 596 3.49 -13.09 19.17
C GLY A 596 2.05 -13.09 19.68
N SER A 597 1.53 -14.23 20.14
CA SER A 597 0.14 -14.30 20.60
C SER A 597 -0.09 -15.31 21.72
N ASN A 598 -0.84 -14.87 22.73
CA ASN A 598 -1.56 -15.75 23.66
C ASN A 598 -3.06 -15.86 23.36
N GLY A 599 -3.58 -15.02 22.45
CA GLY A 599 -4.98 -14.98 22.02
C GLY A 599 -5.13 -15.35 20.54
N GLY A 600 -6.29 -15.04 19.97
CA GLY A 600 -6.59 -15.30 18.57
C GLY A 600 -5.89 -14.32 17.63
N ILE A 601 -5.50 -14.79 16.45
CA ILE A 601 -5.15 -13.95 15.31
C ILE A 601 -5.87 -14.47 14.07
N VAL A 602 -6.57 -13.57 13.40
CA VAL A 602 -7.22 -13.83 12.10
C VAL A 602 -6.62 -12.89 11.05
N ILE A 603 -5.97 -13.48 10.05
CA ILE A 603 -5.45 -12.77 8.89
C ILE A 603 -6.31 -13.15 7.68
N GLY A 604 -7.07 -12.18 7.19
CA GLY A 604 -7.94 -12.31 6.02
C GLY A 604 -9.37 -12.77 6.31
N THR A 605 -10.01 -13.28 5.26
CA THR A 605 -11.42 -13.66 5.25
C THR A 605 -11.60 -15.10 4.73
N PRO A 606 -12.56 -15.87 5.28
CA PRO A 606 -12.82 -17.25 4.85
C PRO A 606 -13.63 -17.27 3.53
N ASP A 607 -12.97 -16.92 2.42
CA ASP A 607 -13.60 -16.79 1.11
C ASP A 607 -12.73 -17.35 -0.02
N GLU A 608 -12.62 -18.67 -0.08
CA GLU A 608 -11.75 -19.40 -1.01
C GLU A 608 -12.47 -19.81 -2.29
N TRP A 609 -11.74 -19.80 -3.41
CA TRP A 609 -12.26 -20.11 -4.74
C TRP A 609 -11.51 -21.28 -5.38
N THR A 610 -12.15 -21.93 -6.35
CA THR A 610 -11.54 -23.02 -7.15
C THR A 610 -11.62 -22.71 -8.64
N LEU A 611 -10.52 -22.86 -9.36
CA LEU A 611 -10.48 -22.80 -10.83
C LEU A 611 -10.41 -24.21 -11.40
N ASN A 612 -11.45 -24.62 -12.12
CA ASN A 612 -11.51 -25.88 -12.83
C ASN A 612 -11.06 -25.68 -14.28
N ILE A 613 -10.23 -26.60 -14.77
CA ILE A 613 -9.62 -26.54 -16.09
C ILE A 613 -10.01 -27.79 -16.87
N LYS A 614 -10.39 -27.58 -18.13
CA LYS A 614 -10.62 -28.66 -19.08
C LYS A 614 -9.75 -28.45 -20.32
N LYS A 615 -9.05 -29.50 -20.75
CA LYS A 615 -8.40 -29.52 -22.06
C LYS A 615 -9.36 -29.98 -23.15
N ILE A 616 -9.22 -29.42 -24.34
CA ILE A 616 -9.77 -29.96 -25.58
C ILE A 616 -8.64 -30.06 -26.62
N TRP A 617 -8.61 -31.19 -27.32
CA TRP A 617 -7.76 -31.43 -28.47
C TRP A 617 -8.62 -31.28 -29.74
N ASP A 618 -8.38 -30.22 -30.50
CA ASP A 618 -9.04 -29.91 -31.78
C ASP A 618 -8.00 -30.04 -32.90
N ILE A 619 -7.52 -31.28 -33.09
CA ILE A 619 -6.40 -31.61 -33.98
C ILE A 619 -6.81 -32.66 -35.01
N GLU A 620 -6.20 -32.61 -36.21
CA GLU A 620 -6.64 -33.37 -37.40
C GLU A 620 -6.52 -34.89 -37.22
N ASP A 621 -5.58 -35.36 -36.40
CA ASP A 621 -5.24 -36.79 -36.28
C ASP A 621 -6.15 -37.59 -35.32
N GLU A 622 -7.23 -37.00 -34.79
CA GLU A 622 -8.21 -37.58 -33.83
C GLU A 622 -7.59 -38.26 -32.58
N LYS A 623 -6.28 -38.14 -32.37
CA LYS A 623 -5.56 -38.64 -31.19
C LYS A 623 -5.31 -37.48 -30.25
N ASP A 624 -5.67 -37.65 -28.98
CA ASP A 624 -5.25 -36.73 -27.95
C ASP A 624 -3.72 -36.57 -27.95
N GLY A 625 -3.24 -35.37 -27.62
CA GLY A 625 -1.80 -35.08 -27.56
C GLY A 625 -1.12 -35.67 -26.31
N GLU A 626 0.16 -35.36 -26.14
CA GLU A 626 0.94 -35.73 -24.96
C GLU A 626 0.52 -34.92 -23.71
N PRO A 627 0.82 -35.39 -22.48
CA PRO A 627 0.55 -34.64 -21.25
C PRO A 627 1.06 -33.19 -21.31
N VAL A 628 0.22 -32.25 -20.90
CA VAL A 628 0.56 -30.80 -20.92
C VAL A 628 0.51 -30.20 -19.53
N ASN A 629 1.42 -29.27 -19.25
CA ASN A 629 1.40 -28.47 -18.04
C ASN A 629 0.63 -27.18 -18.28
N ILE A 630 -0.37 -26.94 -17.44
CA ILE A 630 -1.13 -25.70 -17.42
C ILE A 630 -0.71 -24.92 -16.18
N TYR A 631 -0.06 -23.79 -16.38
CA TYR A 631 0.37 -22.89 -15.32
C TYR A 631 -0.75 -21.93 -14.94
N LEU A 632 -0.93 -21.72 -13.64
CA LEU A 632 -1.73 -20.62 -13.11
C LEU A 632 -1.01 -19.30 -13.38
N LYS A 633 -1.73 -18.32 -13.95
CA LYS A 633 -1.21 -16.96 -14.16
C LYS A 633 -2.14 -15.95 -13.52
N ILE A 634 -1.64 -15.17 -12.57
CA ILE A 634 -2.39 -14.07 -11.93
C ILE A 634 -1.71 -12.75 -12.28
N GLY A 635 -2.40 -11.90 -13.04
CA GLY A 635 -1.77 -10.72 -13.67
C GLY A 635 -0.64 -11.16 -14.60
N GLU A 636 0.58 -10.65 -14.39
CA GLU A 636 1.79 -11.07 -15.12
C GLU A 636 2.57 -12.19 -14.43
N HIS A 637 2.13 -12.65 -13.26
CA HIS A 637 2.87 -13.62 -12.45
C HIS A 637 2.50 -15.05 -12.85
N LEU A 638 3.47 -15.78 -13.39
CA LEU A 638 3.38 -17.22 -13.64
C LEU A 638 3.68 -17.98 -12.33
N LEU A 639 2.75 -18.83 -11.89
CA LEU A 639 2.79 -19.49 -10.59
C LEU A 639 3.00 -21.01 -10.76
N ASP A 640 2.36 -21.83 -9.92
CA ASP A 640 2.36 -23.29 -10.00
C ASP A 640 1.56 -23.82 -11.19
N HIS A 641 1.73 -25.10 -11.52
CA HIS A 641 1.03 -25.75 -12.63
C HIS A 641 0.34 -27.05 -12.21
N VAL A 642 -0.64 -27.45 -13.01
CA VAL A 642 -1.23 -28.79 -13.02
C VAL A 642 -0.91 -29.47 -14.33
N THR A 643 -0.73 -30.80 -14.30
CA THR A 643 -0.53 -31.60 -15.52
C THR A 643 -1.86 -32.21 -15.95
N LEU A 644 -2.27 -31.98 -17.20
CA LEU A 644 -3.43 -32.61 -17.82
C LEU A 644 -2.98 -33.78 -18.70
N ASN A 645 -3.69 -34.91 -18.63
CA ASN A 645 -3.39 -36.12 -19.40
C ASN A 645 -4.64 -37.02 -19.53
N GLU A 646 -4.52 -38.11 -20.28
CA GLU A 646 -5.62 -39.06 -20.48
C GLU A 646 -6.14 -39.66 -19.15
N ASN A 647 -5.25 -39.94 -18.18
CA ASN A 647 -5.63 -40.57 -16.91
C ASN A 647 -6.53 -39.69 -16.05
N ASN A 648 -6.40 -38.36 -16.14
CA ASN A 648 -7.28 -37.41 -15.44
C ASN A 648 -8.44 -36.91 -16.31
N GLY A 649 -8.70 -37.57 -17.44
CA GLY A 649 -9.74 -37.14 -18.39
C GLY A 649 -9.53 -35.71 -18.86
N TRP A 650 -8.26 -35.31 -18.93
CA TRP A 650 -7.78 -33.98 -19.26
C TRP A 650 -8.40 -32.84 -18.46
N GLN A 651 -8.61 -33.08 -17.16
CA GLN A 651 -9.18 -32.11 -16.24
C GLN A 651 -8.35 -32.05 -14.94
N ALA A 652 -8.22 -30.83 -14.41
CA ALA A 652 -7.61 -30.58 -13.11
C ALA A 652 -8.13 -29.26 -12.55
N SER A 653 -7.80 -28.97 -11.29
CA SER A 653 -8.23 -27.74 -10.64
C SER A 653 -7.13 -27.12 -9.79
N PHE A 654 -7.11 -25.79 -9.74
CA PHE A 654 -6.41 -25.04 -8.71
C PHE A 654 -7.40 -24.69 -7.58
N THR A 655 -7.10 -25.10 -6.36
CA THR A 655 -7.93 -24.86 -5.18
C THR A 655 -7.32 -23.77 -4.27
N GLN A 656 -8.10 -23.32 -3.27
CA GLN A 656 -7.72 -22.27 -2.31
C GLN A 656 -7.26 -20.96 -2.97
N LEU A 657 -7.86 -20.60 -4.11
CA LEU A 657 -7.57 -19.33 -4.78
C LEU A 657 -8.24 -18.17 -4.04
N PRO A 658 -7.67 -16.95 -4.14
CA PRO A 658 -8.33 -15.76 -3.61
C PRO A 658 -9.64 -15.50 -4.32
N ASN A 659 -10.57 -14.84 -3.63
CA ASN A 659 -11.73 -14.24 -4.29
C ASN A 659 -11.24 -13.32 -5.41
N PRO A 660 -11.67 -13.54 -6.68
CA PRO A 660 -11.26 -12.70 -7.81
C PRO A 660 -11.53 -11.21 -7.60
N GLU A 661 -12.58 -10.84 -6.87
CA GLU A 661 -12.95 -9.45 -6.56
C GLU A 661 -12.03 -8.81 -5.50
N SER A 662 -11.29 -9.60 -4.74
CA SER A 662 -10.31 -9.10 -3.76
C SER A 662 -8.97 -8.70 -4.39
N LEU A 663 -8.68 -9.19 -5.60
CA LEU A 663 -7.46 -8.91 -6.33
C LEU A 663 -7.48 -7.49 -6.93
N LYS A 664 -6.45 -6.70 -6.65
CA LYS A 664 -6.30 -5.35 -7.17
C LYS A 664 -5.66 -5.36 -8.55
N ASN A 665 -6.40 -4.92 -9.55
CA ASN A 665 -5.91 -4.65 -10.90
C ASN A 665 -5.26 -5.86 -11.62
N VAL A 666 -5.50 -7.08 -11.13
CA VAL A 666 -4.99 -8.32 -11.72
C VAL A 666 -6.10 -9.37 -11.75
N SER A 667 -6.06 -10.25 -12.75
CA SER A 667 -7.05 -11.31 -12.94
C SER A 667 -6.41 -12.68 -12.91
N ILE A 668 -7.20 -13.68 -12.52
CA ILE A 668 -6.82 -15.09 -12.55
C ILE A 668 -7.02 -15.63 -13.98
N THR A 669 -5.99 -16.28 -14.52
CA THR A 669 -5.97 -16.90 -15.84
C THR A 669 -5.08 -18.15 -15.81
N VAL A 670 -4.94 -18.83 -16.95
CA VAL A 670 -3.99 -19.92 -17.12
C VAL A 670 -3.21 -19.75 -18.42
N VAL A 671 -2.05 -20.38 -18.48
CA VAL A 671 -1.27 -20.49 -19.71
C VAL A 671 -0.71 -21.90 -19.81
N GLU A 672 -0.84 -22.49 -21.00
CA GLU A 672 -0.19 -23.75 -21.30
C GLU A 672 1.31 -23.55 -21.51
N GLU A 673 2.12 -24.46 -20.99
CA GLU A 673 3.56 -24.52 -21.26
C GLU A 673 3.80 -24.60 -22.76
N ASN A 674 4.65 -23.71 -23.31
CA ASN A 674 4.93 -23.55 -24.75
C ASN A 674 5.22 -24.87 -25.49
N GLY A 675 4.16 -25.58 -25.88
CA GLY A 675 4.22 -26.70 -26.80
C GLY A 675 4.37 -26.12 -28.19
N GLN A 676 5.61 -26.03 -28.70
CA GLN A 676 5.91 -25.59 -30.07
C GLN A 676 5.21 -26.40 -31.18
N GLN A 677 4.42 -27.40 -30.80
CA GLN A 677 3.66 -28.30 -31.67
C GLN A 677 2.21 -27.89 -31.89
N TYR A 678 1.60 -27.02 -31.06
CA TYR A 678 0.16 -26.70 -31.16
C TYR A 678 -0.14 -25.22 -30.94
N GLN A 679 -1.21 -24.72 -31.57
CA GLN A 679 -1.74 -23.39 -31.31
C GLN A 679 -2.76 -23.46 -30.17
N ALA A 680 -2.37 -23.05 -28.96
CA ALA A 680 -3.25 -22.99 -27.80
C ALA A 680 -4.19 -21.78 -27.85
N SER A 681 -5.45 -22.00 -27.48
CA SER A 681 -6.48 -20.97 -27.31
C SER A 681 -7.25 -21.21 -26.01
N TYR A 682 -7.83 -20.15 -25.45
CA TYR A 682 -8.47 -20.15 -24.13
C TYR A 682 -9.90 -19.64 -24.25
N SER A 683 -10.85 -20.30 -23.59
CA SER A 683 -12.21 -19.78 -23.49
C SER A 683 -12.29 -18.54 -22.60
N ASP A 684 -13.39 -17.80 -22.70
CA ASP A 684 -13.76 -16.85 -21.65
C ASP A 684 -13.91 -17.59 -20.31
N MET A 685 -13.56 -16.90 -19.22
CA MET A 685 -13.69 -17.41 -17.87
C MET A 685 -15.17 -17.48 -17.49
N GLN A 686 -15.68 -18.67 -17.16
CA GLN A 686 -17.02 -18.83 -16.61
C GLN A 686 -16.95 -18.78 -15.08
N ILE A 687 -17.78 -17.95 -14.45
CA ILE A 687 -17.74 -17.72 -13.01
C ILE A 687 -19.08 -18.15 -12.39
N ASP A 688 -19.02 -19.07 -11.44
CA ASP A 688 -20.12 -19.48 -10.59
C ASP A 688 -19.87 -18.96 -9.18
N LYS A 689 -20.54 -17.84 -8.86
CA LYS A 689 -20.40 -17.15 -7.57
C LYS A 689 -21.01 -17.93 -6.41
N ASP A 690 -22.07 -18.70 -6.66
CA ASP A 690 -22.79 -19.44 -5.62
C ASP A 690 -21.94 -20.61 -5.11
N ASN A 691 -21.23 -21.27 -6.02
CA ASN A 691 -20.30 -22.36 -5.68
C ASN A 691 -18.85 -21.89 -5.50
N LYS A 692 -18.56 -20.60 -5.67
CA LYS A 692 -17.19 -20.02 -5.64
C LYS A 692 -16.23 -20.75 -6.57
N THR A 693 -16.69 -21.06 -7.77
CA THR A 693 -15.89 -21.77 -8.78
C THR A 693 -15.75 -20.96 -10.06
N MET A 694 -14.64 -21.18 -10.74
CA MET A 694 -14.36 -20.65 -12.07
C MET A 694 -14.06 -21.81 -13.01
N PHE A 695 -14.36 -21.65 -14.29
CA PHE A 695 -14.10 -22.66 -15.32
C PHE A 695 -13.43 -22.03 -16.52
N ILE A 696 -12.37 -22.68 -17.00
CA ILE A 696 -11.68 -22.31 -18.23
C ILE A 696 -11.40 -23.56 -19.07
N THR A 697 -11.59 -23.43 -20.38
CA THR A 697 -11.24 -24.46 -21.35
C THR A 697 -10.00 -24.03 -22.12
N VAL A 698 -9.00 -24.92 -22.18
CA VAL A 698 -7.78 -24.76 -22.98
C VAL A 698 -7.90 -25.66 -24.20
N THR A 699 -7.86 -25.10 -25.41
CA THR A 699 -8.00 -25.85 -26.66
C THR A 699 -6.71 -25.77 -27.46
N ASN A 700 -6.12 -26.93 -27.79
CA ASN A 700 -5.03 -27.00 -28.75
C ASN A 700 -5.55 -27.30 -30.15
N LYS A 701 -5.10 -26.49 -31.10
CA LYS A 701 -5.33 -26.70 -32.53
C LYS A 701 -4.05 -27.11 -33.23
N SER A 702 -4.21 -27.85 -34.34
CA SER A 702 -3.08 -28.23 -35.19
C SER A 702 -2.37 -26.96 -35.67
N PRO A 703 -1.02 -26.94 -35.71
CA PRO A 703 -0.29 -25.81 -36.26
C PRO A 703 -0.65 -25.68 -37.75
N LEU A 704 -0.72 -24.44 -38.25
CA LEU A 704 -0.93 -24.19 -39.68
C LEU A 704 0.24 -24.82 -40.47
N LYS A 705 -0.06 -25.86 -41.26
CA LYS A 705 0.88 -26.46 -42.21
C LYS A 705 1.09 -25.46 -43.35
N LEU A 706 2.33 -25.17 -43.71
CA LEU A 706 2.69 -24.16 -44.70
C LEU A 706 3.50 -24.79 -45.86
N GLY A 707 3.41 -24.21 -47.05
CA GLY A 707 4.16 -24.58 -48.24
C GLY A 707 4.41 -23.36 -49.14
N ASN A 708 5.07 -23.57 -50.28
CA ASN A 708 5.49 -22.49 -51.17
C ASN A 708 5.04 -22.74 -52.63
N LEU A 709 4.94 -21.67 -53.43
CA LEU A 709 4.70 -21.72 -54.88
C LEU A 709 5.74 -20.90 -55.62
N LYS A 710 6.47 -21.51 -56.56
CA LYS A 710 7.38 -20.83 -57.48
C LYS A 710 6.84 -20.85 -58.89
N VAL A 711 6.67 -19.68 -59.48
CA VAL A 711 6.26 -19.50 -60.87
C VAL A 711 7.45 -19.05 -61.70
N THR A 712 7.77 -19.76 -62.77
CA THR A 712 8.91 -19.47 -63.68
C THR A 712 8.43 -19.19 -65.09
N LYS A 713 9.12 -18.28 -65.78
CA LYS A 713 8.81 -17.90 -67.16
C LYS A 713 9.89 -18.37 -68.14
N THR A 714 9.47 -19.11 -69.17
CA THR A 714 10.33 -19.52 -70.29
C THR A 714 9.79 -18.96 -71.60
N VAL A 715 10.67 -18.48 -72.48
CA VAL A 715 10.31 -17.93 -73.80
C VAL A 715 11.20 -18.60 -74.84
N THR A 716 10.61 -19.11 -75.91
CA THR A 716 11.27 -19.89 -76.97
C THR A 716 10.80 -19.45 -78.36
N GLY A 717 11.50 -19.90 -79.40
CA GLY A 717 11.15 -19.63 -80.81
C GLY A 717 12.03 -18.56 -81.45
N ASP A 718 12.20 -18.63 -82.77
CA ASP A 718 13.15 -17.82 -83.56
C ASP A 718 12.73 -16.35 -83.72
N LEU A 719 11.51 -16.00 -83.33
CA LEU A 719 10.99 -14.63 -83.29
C LEU A 719 10.74 -14.12 -81.86
N SER A 720 11.25 -14.83 -80.84
CA SER A 720 11.10 -14.41 -79.45
C SER A 720 12.07 -13.31 -79.04
N ASP A 721 11.63 -12.40 -78.18
CA ASP A 721 12.50 -11.46 -77.46
C ASP A 721 12.57 -11.86 -75.98
N SER A 722 13.78 -12.18 -75.53
CA SER A 722 14.04 -12.52 -74.12
C SER A 722 13.75 -11.38 -73.13
N GLN A 723 13.63 -10.14 -73.61
CA GLN A 723 13.29 -8.96 -72.81
C GLN A 723 11.79 -8.70 -72.71
N ASP A 724 10.95 -9.44 -73.44
CA ASP A 724 9.50 -9.31 -73.33
C ASP A 724 9.06 -9.63 -71.89
N ARG A 725 8.09 -8.87 -71.40
CA ARG A 725 7.53 -8.98 -70.04
C ARG A 725 6.11 -9.50 -70.12
N PHE A 726 5.79 -10.52 -69.34
CA PHE A 726 4.51 -11.22 -69.38
C PHE A 726 3.78 -11.11 -68.05
N HIS A 727 2.51 -10.73 -68.11
CA HIS A 727 1.64 -10.58 -66.95
C HIS A 727 1.02 -11.91 -66.59
N ILE A 728 1.37 -12.43 -65.42
CA ILE A 728 0.92 -13.74 -64.93
C ILE A 728 0.03 -13.51 -63.70
N GLN A 729 -1.15 -14.12 -63.74
CA GLN A 729 -2.08 -14.17 -62.63
C GLN A 729 -1.92 -15.48 -61.88
N ILE A 730 -1.84 -15.40 -60.56
CA ILE A 730 -1.95 -16.53 -59.66
C ILE A 730 -3.25 -16.36 -58.89
N LYS A 731 -4.10 -17.40 -58.91
CA LYS A 731 -5.34 -17.45 -58.15
C LYS A 731 -5.30 -18.64 -57.22
N LEU A 732 -5.55 -18.41 -55.94
CA LEU A 732 -5.73 -19.44 -54.92
C LEU A 732 -7.22 -19.80 -54.80
N SER A 733 -7.52 -21.00 -54.33
CA SER A 733 -8.89 -21.44 -54.05
C SER A 733 -9.53 -20.73 -52.84
N ASP A 734 -8.70 -20.22 -51.93
CA ASP A 734 -9.12 -19.45 -50.75
C ASP A 734 -8.98 -17.94 -51.01
N ASP A 735 -10.12 -17.26 -51.09
CA ASP A 735 -10.21 -15.82 -51.34
C ASP A 735 -10.06 -14.97 -50.07
N SER A 736 -9.83 -15.57 -48.89
CA SER A 736 -9.50 -14.86 -47.66
C SER A 736 -8.01 -14.53 -47.51
N ILE A 737 -7.15 -15.09 -48.38
CA ILE A 737 -5.71 -14.87 -48.34
C ILE A 737 -5.38 -13.48 -48.88
N GLU A 738 -4.83 -12.64 -47.99
CA GLU A 738 -4.41 -11.27 -48.28
C GLU A 738 -3.00 -10.99 -47.72
N GLY A 739 -2.23 -10.16 -48.42
CA GLY A 739 -0.90 -9.71 -47.99
C GLY A 739 0.26 -10.23 -48.85
N THR A 740 1.48 -9.98 -48.39
CA THR A 740 2.72 -10.34 -49.10
C THR A 740 3.23 -11.70 -48.67
N PHE A 741 3.40 -12.60 -49.63
CA PHE A 741 3.98 -13.93 -49.48
C PHE A 741 5.18 -14.02 -50.43
N GLY A 742 6.40 -13.94 -49.90
CA GLY A 742 7.63 -13.82 -50.70
C GLY A 742 7.57 -12.64 -51.68
N ASP A 743 7.71 -12.93 -52.97
CA ASP A 743 7.69 -11.97 -54.09
C ASP A 743 6.26 -11.59 -54.54
N MET A 744 5.22 -12.27 -54.02
CA MET A 744 3.84 -12.13 -54.49
C MET A 744 2.97 -11.40 -53.46
N VAL A 745 2.11 -10.50 -53.93
CA VAL A 745 1.11 -9.84 -53.09
C VAL A 745 -0.27 -10.35 -53.50
N PHE A 746 -0.96 -10.98 -52.55
CA PHE A 746 -2.31 -11.49 -52.75
C PHE A 746 -3.34 -10.48 -52.23
N GLU A 747 -4.35 -10.22 -53.04
CA GLU A 747 -5.58 -9.53 -52.67
C GLU A 747 -6.75 -10.45 -53.01
N LYS A 748 -7.51 -10.85 -52.00
CA LYS A 748 -8.61 -11.82 -52.12
C LYS A 748 -8.24 -13.11 -52.85
N GLY A 749 -7.11 -13.71 -52.45
CA GLY A 749 -6.58 -14.93 -53.06
C GLY A 749 -6.00 -14.75 -54.47
N VAL A 750 -5.81 -13.52 -54.97
CA VAL A 750 -5.25 -13.27 -56.32
C VAL A 750 -3.98 -12.44 -56.24
N ALA A 751 -2.91 -12.90 -56.91
CA ALA A 751 -1.67 -12.16 -57.12
C ALA A 751 -1.42 -11.93 -58.61
N LEU A 752 -0.81 -10.79 -58.94
CA LEU A 752 -0.39 -10.41 -60.29
C LEU A 752 1.11 -10.15 -60.28
N ILE A 753 1.85 -10.84 -61.14
CA ILE A 753 3.29 -10.68 -61.29
C ILE A 753 3.66 -10.45 -62.76
N GLU A 754 4.84 -9.87 -62.98
CA GLU A 754 5.39 -9.62 -64.32
C GLU A 754 6.76 -10.29 -64.43
N LEU A 755 6.91 -11.23 -65.37
CA LEU A 755 8.15 -12.00 -65.55
C LEU A 755 8.65 -11.97 -67.01
N SER A 756 9.97 -11.90 -67.20
CA SER A 756 10.67 -12.08 -68.48
C SER A 756 11.30 -13.47 -68.59
N HIS A 757 11.90 -13.79 -69.75
CA HIS A 757 12.54 -15.09 -69.96
C HIS A 757 13.59 -15.41 -68.88
N GLY A 758 13.43 -16.56 -68.22
CA GLY A 758 14.34 -17.06 -67.19
C GLY A 758 14.08 -16.50 -65.79
N GLU A 759 13.14 -15.56 -65.63
CA GLU A 759 12.77 -15.03 -64.32
C GLU A 759 11.76 -15.92 -63.59
N SER A 760 11.71 -15.78 -62.27
CA SER A 760 10.77 -16.49 -61.40
C SER A 760 10.37 -15.62 -60.21
N ALA A 761 9.16 -15.83 -59.70
CA ALA A 761 8.69 -15.30 -58.43
C ALA A 761 8.28 -16.44 -57.48
N ILE A 762 8.50 -16.27 -56.18
CA ILE A 762 8.16 -17.27 -55.16
C ILE A 762 7.17 -16.67 -54.15
N ALA A 763 6.07 -17.37 -53.91
CA ALA A 763 5.22 -17.16 -52.74
C ALA A 763 5.63 -18.13 -51.63
N GLU A 764 6.10 -17.60 -50.50
CA GLU A 764 6.54 -18.37 -49.34
C GLU A 764 5.48 -18.36 -48.22
N GLY A 765 5.32 -19.48 -47.51
CA GLY A 765 4.47 -19.54 -46.32
C GLY A 765 2.96 -19.51 -46.62
N LEU A 766 2.54 -20.03 -47.77
CA LEU A 766 1.14 -20.23 -48.10
C LEU A 766 0.59 -21.42 -47.29
N PRO A 767 -0.68 -21.40 -46.83
CA PRO A 767 -1.30 -22.58 -46.22
C PRO A 767 -1.15 -23.82 -47.12
N ALA A 768 -0.85 -24.98 -46.55
CA ALA A 768 -0.88 -26.23 -47.30
C ALA A 768 -2.34 -26.67 -47.55
N GLY A 769 -2.60 -27.34 -48.67
CA GLY A 769 -3.93 -27.86 -49.03
C GLY A 769 -4.79 -26.93 -49.89
N ILE A 770 -4.42 -25.66 -50.06
CA ILE A 770 -5.09 -24.74 -50.99
C ILE A 770 -4.67 -25.03 -52.43
N GLU A 771 -5.63 -24.98 -53.34
CA GLU A 771 -5.39 -25.10 -54.76
C GLU A 771 -4.90 -23.76 -55.32
N TYR A 772 -4.02 -23.81 -56.32
CA TYR A 772 -3.56 -22.66 -57.06
C TYR A 772 -3.80 -22.86 -58.56
N THR A 773 -4.00 -21.75 -59.27
CA THR A 773 -4.06 -21.69 -60.73
C THR A 773 -3.18 -20.53 -61.22
N VAL A 774 -2.36 -20.79 -62.22
CA VAL A 774 -1.45 -19.82 -62.85
C VAL A 774 -1.84 -19.63 -64.31
N THR A 775 -2.17 -18.40 -64.70
CA THR A 775 -2.57 -18.06 -66.07
C THR A 775 -1.81 -16.85 -66.56
N GLU A 776 -1.53 -16.80 -67.86
CA GLU A 776 -1.02 -15.59 -68.51
C GLU A 776 -2.18 -14.75 -69.04
N ILE A 777 -2.18 -13.46 -68.71
CA ILE A 777 -3.29 -12.55 -69.05
C ILE A 777 -3.20 -12.06 -70.50
N ASP A 778 -2.01 -11.69 -70.97
CA ASP A 778 -1.77 -11.23 -72.34
C ASP A 778 -0.59 -11.97 -72.95
N THR A 779 -0.88 -12.71 -74.02
CA THR A 779 0.07 -13.60 -74.71
C THR A 779 0.91 -12.88 -75.75
N GLN A 780 0.61 -11.62 -76.11
CA GLN A 780 1.40 -10.78 -77.02
C GLN A 780 1.77 -11.47 -78.35
N GLY A 781 0.87 -12.32 -78.84
CA GLY A 781 1.03 -13.10 -80.09
C GLY A 781 1.97 -14.31 -79.97
N TYR A 782 2.35 -14.71 -78.76
CA TYR A 782 3.04 -15.97 -78.47
C TYR A 782 2.03 -17.11 -78.31
N LYS A 783 2.44 -18.33 -78.65
CA LYS A 783 1.73 -19.56 -78.28
C LYS A 783 2.14 -19.95 -76.86
N VAL A 784 1.21 -19.92 -75.92
CA VAL A 784 1.47 -20.24 -74.51
C VAL A 784 1.25 -21.72 -74.23
N THR A 785 2.19 -22.34 -73.53
CA THR A 785 2.09 -23.69 -72.97
C THR A 785 2.33 -23.62 -71.48
N TYR A 786 1.49 -24.28 -70.71
CA TYR A 786 1.58 -24.30 -69.26
C TYR A 786 2.10 -25.65 -68.77
N LYS A 787 2.95 -25.65 -67.74
CA LYS A 787 3.31 -26.85 -66.98
C LYS A 787 3.04 -26.63 -65.50
N ASN A 788 2.32 -27.58 -64.88
CA ASN A 788 2.01 -27.59 -63.45
C ASN A 788 1.41 -26.26 -62.95
N THR A 789 0.60 -25.60 -63.77
CA THR A 789 -0.02 -24.31 -63.43
C THR A 789 -1.31 -24.47 -62.66
N GLU A 790 -1.79 -25.69 -62.46
CA GLU A 790 -2.85 -26.04 -61.52
C GLU A 790 -2.30 -27.09 -60.57
N GLY A 791 -2.55 -26.93 -59.27
CA GLY A 791 -2.04 -27.85 -58.25
C GLY A 791 -2.46 -27.44 -56.85
N VAL A 792 -1.96 -28.18 -55.86
CA VAL A 792 -2.20 -27.93 -54.42
C VAL A 792 -0.87 -27.51 -53.79
N ILE A 793 -0.91 -26.55 -52.85
CA ILE A 793 0.26 -26.23 -52.02
C ILE A 793 0.51 -27.39 -51.05
N VAL A 794 1.69 -27.99 -51.11
CA VAL A 794 2.07 -29.13 -50.27
C VAL A 794 2.95 -28.65 -49.11
N GLU A 795 2.73 -29.23 -47.92
CA GLU A 795 3.49 -28.92 -46.71
C GLU A 795 4.99 -29.09 -46.92
N ASP A 796 5.78 -28.10 -46.46
CA ASP A 796 7.25 -28.05 -46.56
C ASP A 796 7.84 -28.20 -47.97
N GLU A 797 7.00 -28.16 -49.00
CA GLU A 797 7.40 -28.27 -50.40
C GLU A 797 7.23 -26.94 -51.13
N THR A 798 7.91 -26.84 -52.27
CA THR A 798 7.72 -25.73 -53.22
C THR A 798 7.11 -26.26 -54.50
N ALA A 799 5.83 -25.96 -54.71
CA ALA A 799 5.16 -26.24 -55.97
C ALA A 799 5.82 -25.44 -57.10
N LEU A 800 6.11 -26.07 -58.24
CA LEU A 800 6.79 -25.45 -59.38
C LEU A 800 5.82 -25.33 -60.56
N ALA A 801 5.44 -24.11 -60.90
CA ALA A 801 4.66 -23.78 -62.08
C ALA A 801 5.54 -23.11 -63.14
N GLU A 802 5.38 -23.50 -64.41
CA GLU A 802 6.12 -22.91 -65.54
C GLU A 802 5.15 -22.43 -66.62
N VAL A 803 5.29 -21.17 -67.02
CA VAL A 803 4.60 -20.59 -68.18
C VAL A 803 5.61 -20.49 -69.33
N ILE A 804 5.30 -21.10 -70.47
CA ILE A 804 6.21 -21.20 -71.62
C ILE A 804 5.59 -20.50 -72.82
N ASN A 805 6.27 -19.49 -73.37
CA ASN A 805 5.81 -18.77 -74.55
C ASN A 805 6.68 -19.08 -75.76
N ASP A 806 6.08 -19.56 -76.83
CA ASP A 806 6.77 -19.89 -78.06
C ASP A 806 6.32 -18.99 -79.22
N LYS A 807 7.27 -18.42 -79.97
CA LYS A 807 6.98 -17.59 -81.15
C LYS A 807 7.93 -17.91 -82.29
N THR A 808 7.41 -18.65 -83.27
CA THR A 808 8.19 -19.13 -84.42
C THR A 808 7.75 -18.52 -85.75
N SER A 809 8.68 -18.38 -86.69
CA SER A 809 8.35 -17.99 -88.07
C SER A 809 7.66 -19.14 -88.82
N VAL A 810 6.49 -18.89 -89.43
CA VAL A 810 5.83 -19.90 -90.28
C VAL A 810 6.62 -20.01 -91.59
N LYS A 811 7.37 -21.10 -91.77
CA LYS A 811 7.86 -21.50 -93.10
C LYS A 811 6.70 -22.10 -93.90
N LYS A 812 6.33 -21.41 -94.98
CA LYS A 812 5.57 -21.97 -96.12
C LYS A 812 6.53 -22.71 -97.03
N ASP A 813 6.06 -23.83 -97.57
CA ASP A 813 6.57 -24.71 -98.64
C ASP A 813 6.54 -26.16 -98.11
N ASP A 814 6.09 -27.18 -98.84
CA ASP A 814 5.18 -27.31 -99.96
C ASP A 814 4.80 -28.81 -99.98
N GLU A 815 3.64 -29.09 -100.55
CA GLU A 815 2.96 -30.37 -100.78
C GLU A 815 3.83 -31.64 -101.03
N ASP A 816 3.45 -32.77 -100.41
CA ASP A 816 3.15 -33.99 -101.18
C ASP A 816 2.22 -34.98 -100.41
N LYS A 817 1.03 -35.18 -101.00
CA LYS A 817 0.10 -36.36 -100.98
C LYS A 817 -0.53 -36.89 -99.68
N THR A 818 -1.74 -36.36 -99.44
CA THR A 818 -3.07 -37.02 -99.26
C THR A 818 -3.22 -38.56 -99.46
N PRO A 819 -4.39 -39.17 -99.09
CA PRO A 819 -5.42 -38.77 -98.11
C PRO A 819 -5.95 -39.94 -97.24
N GLY A 820 -6.54 -39.59 -96.09
CA GLY A 820 -7.48 -40.44 -95.36
C GLY A 820 -8.33 -39.60 -94.42
N GLU A 821 -9.46 -39.13 -94.91
CA GLU A 821 -10.59 -38.54 -94.15
C GLU A 821 -11.88 -39.18 -94.69
N PRO A 822 -13.05 -39.06 -94.03
CA PRO A 822 -13.30 -38.44 -92.72
C PRO A 822 -14.24 -39.25 -91.80
N GLU A 823 -14.34 -38.86 -90.54
CA GLU A 823 -15.69 -38.65 -90.00
C GLU A 823 -15.74 -37.39 -89.14
N ASP A 824 -16.79 -36.63 -89.45
CA ASP A 824 -17.10 -35.25 -89.16
C ASP A 824 -17.95 -35.17 -87.89
N THR A 825 -17.62 -34.27 -86.96
CA THR A 825 -18.61 -33.39 -86.31
C THR A 825 -17.92 -32.25 -85.56
N ALA A 826 -18.20 -31.01 -85.97
CA ALA A 826 -18.02 -29.78 -85.21
C ALA A 826 -19.40 -29.12 -84.97
N PRO A 827 -19.55 -27.99 -84.24
CA PRO A 827 -18.92 -27.52 -83.01
C PRO A 827 -19.98 -27.05 -81.96
N LYS A 828 -19.55 -26.59 -80.78
CA LYS A 828 -20.27 -25.56 -80.01
C LYS A 828 -19.29 -24.49 -79.53
N THR A 829 -19.27 -23.36 -80.24
CA THR A 829 -18.72 -22.08 -79.78
C THR A 829 -19.75 -21.39 -78.90
N GLY A 830 -19.31 -20.83 -77.77
CA GLY A 830 -20.14 -20.01 -76.89
C GLY A 830 -19.25 -19.05 -76.12
N ASP A 831 -18.63 -18.13 -76.84
CA ASP A 831 -18.00 -16.94 -76.26
C ASP A 831 -19.08 -15.86 -76.09
N SER A 832 -19.15 -15.25 -74.91
CA SER A 832 -19.90 -14.03 -74.65
C SER A 832 -19.07 -13.17 -73.71
N GLY A 833 -18.45 -12.15 -74.31
CA GLY A 833 -17.41 -11.34 -73.68
C GLY A 833 -17.89 -10.46 -72.54
N ASN A 834 -16.91 -9.86 -71.87
CA ASN A 834 -17.15 -8.85 -70.85
C ASN A 834 -16.39 -7.56 -71.17
N LEU A 835 -17.16 -6.61 -71.70
CA LEU A 835 -16.81 -5.24 -72.11
C LEU A 835 -16.36 -4.35 -70.92
N ASN A 836 -16.24 -4.89 -69.71
CA ASN A 836 -15.89 -4.17 -68.49
C ASN A 836 -14.38 -4.05 -68.24
N LEU A 837 -13.53 -4.74 -69.03
CA LEU A 837 -12.07 -4.71 -68.86
C LEU A 837 -11.42 -3.39 -69.33
N TYR A 838 -12.09 -2.62 -70.19
CA TYR A 838 -11.50 -1.40 -70.78
C TYR A 838 -11.71 -0.12 -69.96
N ILE A 839 -12.46 -0.14 -68.85
CA ILE A 839 -12.69 1.06 -68.02
C ILE A 839 -11.80 1.08 -66.76
N ALA A 840 -11.30 -0.07 -66.28
CA ALA A 840 -10.46 -0.13 -65.07
C ALA A 840 -8.99 0.27 -65.29
N ILE A 841 -8.50 0.23 -66.54
CA ILE A 841 -7.06 0.45 -66.86
C ILE A 841 -6.64 1.94 -66.79
N MET A 842 -7.57 2.90 -66.69
CA MET A 842 -7.21 4.33 -66.59
C MET A 842 -7.12 4.92 -65.18
N ALA A 843 -7.38 4.17 -64.11
CA ALA A 843 -7.40 4.72 -62.74
C ALA A 843 -6.18 4.36 -61.86
N ALA A 844 -5.32 3.41 -62.25
CA ALA A 844 -4.28 2.86 -61.37
C ALA A 844 -2.84 3.35 -61.62
N THR A 845 -2.59 4.21 -62.61
CA THR A 845 -1.24 4.72 -62.96
C THR A 845 -0.85 6.05 -62.27
N GLY A 846 -1.48 6.38 -61.13
CA GLY A 846 -1.30 7.67 -60.46
C GLY A 846 -0.50 7.72 -59.15
N ALA A 847 -0.15 6.59 -58.50
CA ALA A 847 0.35 6.64 -57.11
C ALA A 847 1.59 5.78 -56.80
N GLY A 848 2.29 5.25 -57.81
CA GLY A 848 3.49 4.40 -57.61
C GLY A 848 4.84 5.13 -57.61
N ALA A 849 4.87 6.45 -57.75
CA ALA A 849 6.11 7.22 -57.95
C ALA A 849 6.39 8.21 -56.79
N ALA A 850 6.45 7.74 -55.54
CA ALA A 850 6.90 8.58 -54.42
C ALA A 850 7.35 7.81 -53.16
N MET A 851 8.08 6.69 -53.24
CA MET A 851 8.56 6.04 -52.00
C MET A 851 9.93 5.32 -52.07
N PHE A 852 10.87 5.88 -52.84
CA PHE A 852 12.30 5.54 -52.64
C PHE A 852 13.13 6.81 -52.75
N HIS A 853 13.23 7.58 -51.65
CA HIS A 853 14.34 8.48 -51.31
C HIS A 853 14.07 9.14 -49.94
N ARG A 854 14.49 8.50 -48.85
CA ARG A 854 15.09 9.17 -47.67
C ARG A 854 15.43 8.17 -46.57
N LYS A 855 16.71 7.77 -46.55
CA LYS A 855 17.39 7.46 -45.30
C LYS A 855 18.41 8.57 -45.07
N GLU A 856 18.45 9.02 -43.82
CA GLU A 856 19.37 9.99 -43.20
C GLU A 856 18.94 11.46 -43.02
N ARG A 857 18.88 11.79 -41.71
CA ARG A 857 19.20 13.04 -41.01
C ARG A 857 18.05 13.88 -40.42
N LYS A 858 18.19 14.01 -39.09
CA LYS A 858 17.89 15.13 -38.16
C LYS A 858 16.57 15.09 -37.39
N THR A 859 16.71 14.65 -36.14
CA THR A 859 16.54 15.46 -34.91
C THR A 859 15.73 16.76 -35.02
N GLN A 860 14.62 16.84 -34.26
CA GLN A 860 14.24 17.90 -33.30
C GLN A 860 12.71 18.11 -33.22
N MET A 861 12.21 18.16 -31.97
CA MET A 861 10.92 18.74 -31.51
C MET A 861 9.65 18.06 -32.05
N ARG A 862 8.80 17.44 -31.22
CA ARG A 862 8.12 17.95 -30.01
C ARG A 862 7.69 16.78 -29.13
#